data_AF-A0A439MND6-F1
#
_entry.id   AF-A0A439MND6-F1
#
_cell.length_a   1.000
_cell.length_b   1.000
_cell.length_c   1.000
_cell.angle_alpha   90.00
_cell.angle_beta   90.00
_cell.angle_gamma   90.00
#
_symmetry.space_group_name_H-M   'P 1'
#
loop_
_entity.id
_entity.type
_entity.pdbx_description
1 polymer ?
#
loop_
_entity_poly.entity_id
_entity_poly.type
_entity_poly.pdbx_seq_one_letter_code
_entity_poly.pdbx_strand_id
1 'polypeptide(L)'
;MMQAVVLAGGLGTRLRSRIGDLPKSLANIGGKPLLEHQILLAKQHGIERILILVNHAAEQIVEFCNQRGNWGIEVRCVDDGAPRGTAGAVLSVLDLLDEDFLTIYGDTMLDVDLTRFKCFHEKHEAAAATVFTHPNDHPHDSDLIETSEDGVVTAFHPYPHDPGCFYPNKVSAALYYIRRQALLPWRAAATPLDFGKDLFPEMLRAGAEIRSYSSPEYIKDAGTPARLDKVCADLASGRIARASLASPQKAVFLDRDGCINVDDGHIDRPERFELIKGAAAAIACFNQAEYRTIVVTNQPVVARGDCSVRDLRRIHDKMETELGRRGAFVDAIYYCPHHPDRGFAGEVEALKVHCECRKPATGLVDQAVEAFNIDRRQSWVIGDSSTDIALAKRSGIRSILVETGAGGLDSKYHVMPDYTVPDLFEAATFILTVHPTLVDTASDLIAHVEPGDVCFVAGLSRSGKSVLSSAIAEVLRGRGFDAQVVALDRWIRSAADREATVMGRYDMNEIRKVVSRLVGVRSRETLDLPYYEKLSRVSHPRSEKISISPETVLVVEGAVALSLSDLVPPGRAHTFFVDIDEELRRHRVTREYSRRGVDREAAARIYSSRQEDETPIVLASRASANQCVRLRVIEPIEAVG
;
A
#
# COMPACT_ATOMS: atom_id res chain seq x y z
N MET A 1 -5.78 -28.19 24.90
CA MET A 1 -7.04 -27.43 24.94
C MET A 1 -6.66 -25.96 24.88
N MET A 2 -7.40 -25.13 24.15
CA MET A 2 -7.14 -23.69 24.07
C MET A 2 -8.16 -22.94 24.93
N GLN A 3 -7.67 -21.99 25.73
CA GLN A 3 -8.50 -21.16 26.61
C GLN A 3 -8.44 -19.68 26.21
N ALA A 4 -9.59 -19.00 26.30
CA ALA A 4 -9.67 -17.55 26.27
C ALA A 4 -10.28 -16.98 27.57
N VAL A 5 -9.89 -15.75 27.88
CA VAL A 5 -10.38 -14.94 28.99
C VAL A 5 -10.94 -13.65 28.41
N VAL A 6 -12.23 -13.40 28.64
CA VAL A 6 -12.92 -12.19 28.16
C VAL A 6 -13.17 -11.25 29.33
N LEU A 7 -12.65 -10.02 29.25
CA LEU A 7 -12.82 -8.99 30.27
C LEU A 7 -14.13 -8.22 30.06
N ALA A 8 -15.18 -8.54 30.82
CA ALA A 8 -16.54 -8.01 30.60
C ALA A 8 -17.07 -7.12 31.74
N GLY A 9 -16.26 -6.75 32.73
CA GLY A 9 -16.69 -6.02 33.94
C GLY A 9 -16.97 -4.51 33.81
N GLY A 10 -16.96 -3.91 32.61
CA GLY A 10 -17.02 -2.45 32.43
C GLY A 10 -18.43 -1.83 32.56
N LEU A 11 -18.53 -0.68 33.25
CA LEU A 11 -19.78 0.05 33.57
C LEU A 11 -20.62 0.54 32.37
N GLY A 12 -20.10 0.55 31.14
CA GLY A 12 -20.85 0.97 29.94
C GLY A 12 -21.38 2.40 29.89
N THR A 13 -21.03 3.26 30.85
CA THR A 13 -21.63 4.61 31.04
C THR A 13 -21.61 5.50 29.80
N ARG A 14 -20.55 5.43 29.00
CA ARG A 14 -20.39 6.21 27.75
C ARG A 14 -21.34 5.77 26.62
N LEU A 15 -21.86 4.55 26.65
CA LEU A 15 -22.71 3.95 25.62
C LEU A 15 -24.20 3.96 25.97
N ARG A 16 -24.56 4.49 27.15
CA ARG A 16 -25.94 4.42 27.67
C ARG A 16 -27.00 4.94 26.69
N SER A 17 -26.67 5.94 25.87
CA SER A 17 -27.57 6.49 24.84
C SER A 17 -27.90 5.54 23.68
N ARG A 18 -27.13 4.45 23.51
CA ARG A 18 -27.32 3.45 22.45
C ARG A 18 -27.83 2.12 22.99
N ILE A 19 -27.30 1.67 24.13
CA ILE A 19 -27.54 0.32 24.65
C ILE A 19 -28.34 0.31 25.96
N GLY A 20 -28.77 1.47 26.46
CA GLY A 20 -29.46 1.57 27.74
C GLY A 20 -28.56 1.12 28.89
N ASP A 21 -29.11 0.28 29.77
CA ASP A 21 -28.39 -0.27 30.93
C ASP A 21 -27.75 -1.65 30.63
N LEU A 22 -27.66 -2.04 29.35
CA LEU A 22 -26.95 -3.25 28.93
C LEU A 22 -25.43 -3.11 29.16
N PRO A 23 -24.73 -4.17 29.58
CA PRO A 23 -23.27 -4.24 29.55
C PRO A 23 -22.74 -3.98 28.13
N LYS A 24 -21.56 -3.34 28.01
CA LYS A 24 -20.95 -3.06 26.70
C LYS A 24 -20.71 -4.32 25.88
N SER A 25 -20.33 -5.42 26.53
CA SER A 25 -20.13 -6.72 25.91
C SER A 25 -21.40 -7.29 25.29
N LEU A 26 -22.57 -6.80 25.69
CA LEU A 26 -23.87 -7.18 25.11
C LEU A 26 -24.39 -6.15 24.09
N ALA A 27 -23.58 -5.16 23.70
CA ALA A 27 -23.95 -4.22 22.64
C ALA A 27 -24.26 -4.98 21.34
N ASN A 28 -25.40 -4.65 20.72
CA ASN A 28 -25.85 -5.31 19.51
C ASN A 28 -25.07 -4.80 18.28
N ILE A 29 -24.44 -5.71 17.55
CA ILE A 29 -23.70 -5.44 16.32
C ILE A 29 -24.25 -6.38 15.24
N GLY A 30 -25.01 -5.84 14.28
CA GLY A 30 -25.58 -6.63 13.19
C GLY A 30 -26.56 -7.74 13.64
N GLY A 31 -27.28 -7.54 14.74
CA GLY A 31 -28.28 -8.49 15.25
C GLY A 31 -27.72 -9.55 16.21
N LYS A 32 -26.43 -9.47 16.57
CA LYS A 32 -25.79 -10.33 17.57
C LYS A 32 -25.06 -9.47 18.62
N PRO A 33 -25.10 -9.84 19.91
CA PRO A 33 -24.28 -9.22 20.94
C PRO A 33 -22.78 -9.35 20.64
N LEU A 34 -21.98 -8.33 20.98
CA LEU A 34 -20.53 -8.32 20.79
C LEU A 34 -19.84 -9.56 21.38
N LEU A 35 -20.22 -9.95 22.60
CA LEU A 35 -19.74 -11.16 23.26
C LEU A 35 -20.05 -12.44 22.46
N GLU A 36 -21.19 -12.51 21.77
CA GLU A 36 -21.51 -13.65 20.90
C GLU A 36 -20.56 -13.71 19.69
N HIS A 37 -20.21 -12.57 19.09
CA HIS A 37 -19.20 -12.52 18.02
C HIS A 37 -17.85 -13.04 18.50
N GLN A 38 -17.39 -12.63 19.69
CA GLN A 38 -16.13 -13.08 20.28
C GLN A 38 -16.13 -14.59 20.57
N ILE A 39 -17.21 -15.12 21.15
CA ILE A 39 -17.37 -16.55 21.44
C ILE A 39 -17.32 -17.37 20.15
N LEU A 40 -18.01 -16.92 19.10
CA LEU A 40 -18.05 -17.63 17.81
C LEU A 40 -16.70 -17.59 17.08
N LEU A 41 -15.99 -16.45 17.11
CA LEU A 41 -14.63 -16.35 16.57
C LEU A 41 -13.67 -17.29 17.32
N ALA A 42 -13.73 -17.28 18.66
CA ALA A 42 -12.92 -18.14 19.49
C ALA A 42 -13.14 -19.63 19.14
N LYS A 43 -14.41 -20.04 19.05
CA LYS A 43 -14.80 -21.39 18.62
C LYS A 43 -14.24 -21.74 17.23
N GLN A 44 -14.38 -20.83 16.27
CA GLN A 44 -13.89 -21.05 14.90
C GLN A 44 -12.39 -21.38 14.86
N HIS A 45 -11.61 -20.80 15.78
CA HIS A 45 -10.17 -21.03 15.91
C HIS A 45 -9.78 -22.10 16.92
N GLY A 46 -10.73 -22.96 17.34
CA GLY A 46 -10.46 -24.13 18.17
C GLY A 46 -10.31 -23.84 19.67
N ILE A 47 -10.76 -22.68 20.15
CA ILE A 47 -10.86 -22.41 21.60
C ILE A 47 -12.04 -23.22 22.15
N GLU A 48 -11.77 -24.06 23.14
CA GLU A 48 -12.73 -25.00 23.73
C GLU A 48 -13.30 -24.48 25.05
N ARG A 49 -12.60 -23.53 25.69
CA ARG A 49 -12.96 -22.98 26.99
C ARG A 49 -12.83 -21.46 27.04
N ILE A 50 -13.87 -20.78 27.51
CA ILE A 50 -13.89 -19.33 27.69
C ILE A 50 -14.27 -18.99 29.12
N LEU A 51 -13.41 -18.23 29.81
CA LEU A 51 -13.72 -17.58 31.08
C LEU A 51 -14.15 -16.15 30.81
N ILE A 52 -15.38 -15.79 31.17
CA ILE A 52 -15.89 -14.42 31.05
C ILE A 52 -15.82 -13.79 32.44
N LEU A 53 -14.90 -12.84 32.60
CA LEU A 53 -14.71 -12.13 33.86
C LEU A 53 -15.75 -11.01 33.96
N VAL A 54 -16.66 -11.17 34.91
CA VAL A 54 -17.79 -10.27 35.14
C VAL A 54 -17.62 -9.59 36.49
N ASN A 55 -18.18 -8.39 36.59
CA ASN A 55 -18.21 -7.60 37.82
C ASN A 55 -19.52 -6.82 37.86
N HIS A 56 -19.52 -5.64 37.25
CA HIS A 56 -20.74 -4.84 37.08
C HIS A 56 -21.73 -5.50 36.11
N ALA A 57 -23.03 -5.45 36.45
CA ALA A 57 -24.13 -6.04 35.67
C ALA A 57 -23.91 -7.51 35.29
N ALA A 58 -23.18 -8.26 36.14
CA ALA A 58 -22.86 -9.66 35.95
C ALA A 58 -24.10 -10.52 35.67
N GLU A 59 -25.23 -10.23 36.34
CA GLU A 59 -26.49 -10.95 36.16
C GLU A 59 -26.95 -11.00 34.69
N GLN A 60 -26.87 -9.88 33.96
CA GLN A 60 -27.29 -9.82 32.56
C GLN A 60 -26.38 -10.66 31.65
N ILE A 61 -25.06 -10.66 31.91
CA ILE A 61 -24.08 -11.45 31.14
C ILE A 61 -24.25 -12.94 31.44
N VAL A 62 -24.43 -13.29 32.71
CA VAL A 62 -24.68 -14.67 33.16
C VAL A 62 -25.98 -15.19 32.57
N GLU A 63 -27.05 -14.39 32.60
CA GLU A 63 -28.34 -14.73 32.00
C GLU A 63 -28.19 -14.96 30.49
N PHE A 64 -27.53 -14.04 29.77
CA PHE A 64 -27.24 -14.20 28.35
C PHE A 64 -26.49 -15.52 28.06
N CYS A 65 -25.48 -15.85 28.87
CA CYS A 65 -24.70 -17.08 28.70
C CYS A 65 -25.51 -18.34 28.96
N ASN A 66 -26.40 -18.31 29.96
CA ASN A 66 -27.28 -19.44 30.29
C ASN A 66 -28.37 -19.66 29.23
N GLN A 67 -28.96 -18.59 28.68
CA GLN A 67 -30.06 -18.68 27.70
C GLN A 67 -29.61 -19.23 26.33
N ARG A 68 -28.40 -18.88 25.88
CA ARG A 68 -27.84 -19.31 24.58
C ARG A 68 -27.20 -20.70 24.63
N GLY A 69 -27.33 -21.40 25.77
CA GLY A 69 -26.49 -22.43 26.37
C GLY A 69 -26.00 -23.66 25.58
N ASN A 70 -25.68 -23.57 24.29
CA ASN A 70 -24.73 -24.50 23.70
C ASN A 70 -24.03 -23.94 22.46
N TRP A 71 -22.94 -23.19 22.66
CA TRP A 71 -22.02 -22.87 21.56
C TRP A 71 -21.17 -24.08 21.13
N GLY A 72 -21.28 -25.24 21.80
CA GLY A 72 -20.42 -26.40 21.57
C GLY A 72 -19.04 -26.27 22.21
N ILE A 73 -18.85 -25.29 23.09
CA ILE A 73 -17.63 -25.02 23.86
C ILE A 73 -18.02 -24.66 25.31
N GLU A 74 -17.10 -24.83 26.25
CA GLU A 74 -17.31 -24.46 27.66
C GLU A 74 -17.22 -22.94 27.81
N VAL A 75 -18.32 -22.30 28.22
CA VAL A 75 -18.34 -20.87 28.55
C VAL A 75 -18.73 -20.70 30.00
N ARG A 76 -17.85 -20.10 30.81
CA ARG A 76 -18.05 -19.91 32.25
C ARG A 76 -17.90 -18.45 32.63
N CYS A 77 -18.94 -17.88 33.23
CA CYS A 77 -18.85 -16.57 33.87
C CYS A 77 -18.18 -16.71 35.25
N VAL A 78 -17.24 -15.82 35.57
CA VAL A 78 -16.53 -15.78 36.85
C VAL A 78 -16.54 -14.35 37.38
N ASP A 79 -16.98 -14.18 38.63
CA ASP A 79 -16.93 -12.91 39.33
C ASP A 79 -15.47 -12.60 39.73
N ASP A 80 -14.92 -11.47 39.26
CA ASP A 80 -13.56 -11.02 39.57
C ASP A 80 -13.48 -10.15 40.87
N GLY A 81 -14.61 -9.91 41.52
CA GLY A 81 -14.72 -9.28 42.84
C GLY A 81 -14.78 -7.75 42.79
N ALA A 82 -13.96 -7.05 43.59
CA ALA A 82 -13.88 -5.59 43.52
C ALA A 82 -13.14 -5.13 42.24
N PRO A 83 -13.34 -3.90 41.74
CA PRO A 83 -12.59 -3.39 40.60
C PRO A 83 -11.07 -3.45 40.84
N ARG A 84 -10.37 -4.30 40.08
CA ARG A 84 -8.91 -4.56 40.20
C ARG A 84 -8.11 -4.14 38.96
N GLY A 85 -8.71 -3.43 38.02
CA GLY A 85 -8.10 -3.15 36.70
C GLY A 85 -8.09 -4.37 35.79
N THR A 86 -7.74 -4.18 34.53
CA THR A 86 -7.83 -5.23 33.49
C THR A 86 -6.88 -6.41 33.73
N ALA A 87 -5.66 -6.16 34.16
CA ALA A 87 -4.70 -7.20 34.51
C ALA A 87 -5.03 -7.83 35.89
N GLY A 88 -5.48 -7.02 36.85
CA GLY A 88 -5.88 -7.52 38.17
C GLY A 88 -7.09 -8.47 38.12
N ALA A 89 -8.02 -8.24 37.18
CA ALA A 89 -9.11 -9.18 36.91
C ALA A 89 -8.58 -10.56 36.48
N VAL A 90 -7.64 -10.62 35.55
CA VAL A 90 -7.00 -11.89 35.12
C VAL A 90 -6.22 -12.55 36.27
N LEU A 91 -5.48 -11.76 37.06
CA LEU A 91 -4.74 -12.27 38.22
C LEU A 91 -5.66 -12.88 39.29
N SER A 92 -6.91 -12.40 39.43
CA SER A 92 -7.88 -12.93 40.39
C SER A 92 -8.29 -14.38 40.10
N VAL A 93 -8.17 -14.82 38.85
CA VAL A 93 -8.55 -16.16 38.39
C VAL A 93 -7.34 -16.99 37.99
N LEU A 94 -6.13 -16.64 38.44
CA LEU A 94 -4.86 -17.25 38.02
C LEU A 94 -4.86 -18.79 38.11
N ASP A 95 -5.52 -19.35 39.12
CA ASP A 95 -5.62 -20.80 39.33
C ASP A 95 -6.55 -21.52 38.35
N LEU A 96 -7.39 -20.77 37.61
CA LEU A 96 -8.28 -21.28 36.58
C LEU A 96 -7.70 -21.16 35.16
N LEU A 97 -6.53 -20.51 35.02
CA LEU A 97 -5.91 -20.26 33.74
C LEU A 97 -5.09 -21.47 33.26
N ASP A 98 -5.15 -21.72 31.96
CA ASP A 98 -4.24 -22.64 31.27
C ASP A 98 -2.81 -22.04 31.22
N GLU A 99 -1.82 -22.84 30.79
CA GLU A 99 -0.42 -22.39 30.72
C GLU A 99 -0.25 -21.18 29.79
N ASP A 100 -0.81 -21.28 28.58
CA ASP A 100 -0.96 -20.19 27.62
C ASP A 100 -2.45 -19.94 27.42
N PHE A 101 -2.87 -18.68 27.55
CA PHE A 101 -4.27 -18.29 27.36
C PHE A 101 -4.37 -16.97 26.59
N LEU A 102 -5.46 -16.84 25.84
CA LEU A 102 -5.81 -15.62 25.12
C LEU A 102 -6.59 -14.68 26.04
N THR A 103 -6.29 -13.39 26.04
CA THR A 103 -7.05 -12.35 26.74
C THR A 103 -7.68 -11.42 25.72
N ILE A 104 -9.00 -11.20 25.83
CA ILE A 104 -9.81 -10.38 24.93
C ILE A 104 -10.59 -9.34 25.77
N TYR A 105 -10.61 -8.08 25.35
CA TYR A 105 -11.45 -7.07 25.98
C TYR A 105 -12.88 -7.19 25.49
N GLY A 106 -13.84 -7.25 26.41
CA GLY A 106 -15.26 -7.49 26.11
C GLY A 106 -15.95 -6.36 25.35
N ASP A 107 -15.33 -5.18 25.21
CA ASP A 107 -15.82 -4.06 24.41
C ASP A 107 -15.11 -3.89 23.06
N THR A 108 -14.30 -4.87 22.65
CA THR A 108 -13.57 -4.83 21.37
C THR A 108 -14.16 -5.80 20.34
N MET A 109 -14.57 -5.29 19.18
CA MET A 109 -14.93 -6.12 18.03
C MET A 109 -13.66 -6.55 17.30
N LEU A 110 -13.56 -7.84 16.97
CA LEU A 110 -12.42 -8.38 16.25
C LEU A 110 -12.82 -9.48 15.26
N ASP A 111 -12.03 -9.60 14.20
CA ASP A 111 -12.01 -10.71 13.24
C ASP A 111 -10.53 -10.94 12.84
N VAL A 112 -9.84 -11.69 13.70
CA VAL A 112 -8.39 -11.93 13.67
C VAL A 112 -8.17 -13.44 13.61
N ASP A 113 -7.20 -13.90 12.82
CA ASP A 113 -6.77 -15.30 12.86
C ASP A 113 -6.09 -15.63 14.20
N LEU A 114 -6.89 -16.11 15.16
CA LEU A 114 -6.43 -16.44 16.51
C LEU A 114 -5.51 -17.67 16.51
N THR A 115 -5.59 -18.52 15.48
CA THR A 115 -4.69 -19.68 15.31
C THR A 115 -3.31 -19.21 14.92
N ARG A 116 -3.19 -18.31 13.93
CA ARG A 116 -1.90 -17.71 13.54
C ARG A 116 -1.29 -16.90 14.69
N PHE A 117 -2.12 -16.14 15.41
CA PHE A 117 -1.65 -15.38 16.56
C PHE A 117 -1.08 -16.29 17.67
N LYS A 118 -1.73 -17.43 17.94
CA LYS A 118 -1.22 -18.45 18.87
C LYS A 118 0.09 -19.05 18.40
N CYS A 119 0.17 -19.50 17.15
CA CYS A 119 1.39 -20.10 16.60
C CYS A 119 2.58 -19.13 16.69
N PHE A 120 2.34 -17.83 16.51
CA PHE A 120 3.36 -16.81 16.71
C PHE A 120 3.82 -16.74 18.18
N HIS A 121 2.91 -16.78 19.15
CA HIS A 121 3.25 -16.79 20.58
C HIS A 121 4.07 -18.04 20.97
N GLU A 122 3.65 -19.22 20.50
CA GLU A 122 4.31 -20.49 20.79
C GLU A 122 5.71 -20.57 20.17
N LYS A 123 5.91 -20.01 18.97
CA LYS A 123 7.23 -19.93 18.33
C LYS A 123 8.24 -19.14 19.17
N HIS A 124 7.79 -18.24 20.04
CA HIS A 124 8.64 -17.40 20.89
C HIS A 124 8.54 -17.85 22.35
N GLU A 125 9.06 -19.03 22.68
CA GLU A 125 8.96 -19.69 24.00
C GLU A 125 9.42 -18.82 25.20
N ALA A 126 10.35 -17.88 24.98
CA ALA A 126 10.86 -16.97 26.01
C ALA A 126 9.90 -15.81 26.36
N ALA A 127 8.92 -15.51 25.50
CA ALA A 127 8.07 -14.32 25.64
C ALA A 127 7.05 -14.47 26.79
N ALA A 128 7.11 -13.63 27.81
CA ALA A 128 6.08 -13.63 28.85
C ALA A 128 4.67 -13.33 28.32
N ALA A 129 4.58 -12.50 27.27
CA ALA A 129 3.35 -12.21 26.57
C ALA A 129 3.60 -11.86 25.10
N THR A 130 2.56 -11.98 24.27
CA THR A 130 2.50 -11.41 22.93
C THR A 130 1.32 -10.47 22.83
N VAL A 131 1.59 -9.25 22.38
CA VAL A 131 0.62 -8.16 22.24
C VAL A 131 0.25 -8.01 20.77
N PHE A 132 -1.05 -8.06 20.46
CA PHE A 132 -1.52 -7.67 19.14
C PHE A 132 -1.34 -6.15 18.96
N THR A 133 -0.70 -5.76 17.87
CA THR A 133 -0.49 -4.35 17.54
C THR A 133 -0.89 -4.02 16.11
N HIS A 134 -1.29 -2.78 15.87
CA HIS A 134 -1.51 -2.27 14.52
C HIS A 134 -1.27 -0.74 14.49
N PRO A 135 -0.94 -0.16 13.32
CA PRO A 135 -1.00 1.28 13.12
C PRO A 135 -2.44 1.76 13.02
N ASN A 136 -2.69 3.04 13.34
CA ASN A 136 -4.02 3.63 13.16
C ASN A 136 -3.97 5.09 12.65
N ASP A 137 -5.14 5.65 12.35
CA ASP A 137 -5.32 7.03 11.88
C ASP A 137 -5.33 8.07 13.01
N HIS A 138 -5.28 7.64 14.28
CA HIS A 138 -5.36 8.52 15.44
C HIS A 138 -4.32 8.15 16.52
N PRO A 139 -3.03 8.02 16.22
CA PRO A 139 -2.07 7.48 17.19
C PRO A 139 -1.89 8.35 18.43
N HIS A 140 -2.30 9.62 18.35
CA HIS A 140 -2.23 10.58 19.45
C HIS A 140 -3.31 10.40 20.51
N ASP A 141 -4.26 9.46 20.35
CA ASP A 141 -5.30 9.14 21.35
C ASP A 141 -5.13 7.75 21.99
N SER A 142 -4.01 7.09 21.68
CA SER A 142 -3.77 5.67 21.92
C SER A 142 -2.42 5.47 22.59
N ASP A 143 -2.29 4.42 23.41
CA ASP A 143 -0.99 4.03 23.95
C ASP A 143 -0.14 3.38 22.84
N LEU A 144 1.10 3.84 22.68
CA LEU A 144 2.02 3.38 21.64
C LEU A 144 3.08 2.41 22.19
N ILE A 145 3.59 1.55 21.31
CA ILE A 145 4.60 0.55 21.62
C ILE A 145 5.82 0.73 20.72
N GLU A 146 7.00 0.77 21.31
CA GLU A 146 8.28 0.68 20.59
C GLU A 146 8.76 -0.78 20.54
N THR A 147 9.38 -1.19 19.42
CA THR A 147 9.91 -2.54 19.25
C THR A 147 11.32 -2.56 18.66
N SER A 148 12.06 -3.63 18.91
CA SER A 148 13.23 -4.03 18.11
C SER A 148 12.83 -4.45 16.69
N GLU A 149 13.81 -4.70 15.81
CA GLU A 149 13.55 -5.20 14.46
C GLU A 149 12.93 -6.60 14.47
N ASP A 150 13.32 -7.43 15.45
CA ASP A 150 12.78 -8.78 15.65
C ASP A 150 11.44 -8.79 16.41
N GLY A 151 10.82 -7.61 16.62
CA GLY A 151 9.49 -7.50 17.23
C GLY A 151 9.45 -7.69 18.75
N VAL A 152 10.58 -7.60 19.46
CA VAL A 152 10.59 -7.51 20.93
C VAL A 152 10.15 -6.11 21.33
N VAL A 153 9.19 -6.00 22.24
CA VAL A 153 8.76 -4.72 22.80
C VAL A 153 9.86 -4.13 23.68
N THR A 154 10.24 -2.88 23.41
CA THR A 154 11.29 -2.16 24.14
C THR A 154 10.72 -1.07 25.05
N ALA A 155 9.56 -0.51 24.72
CA ALA A 155 8.92 0.51 25.53
C ALA A 155 7.40 0.59 25.29
N PHE A 156 6.69 1.06 26.30
CA PHE A 156 5.29 1.50 26.21
C PHE A 156 5.24 3.02 26.44
N HIS A 157 4.46 3.71 25.64
CA HIS A 157 4.28 5.15 25.68
C HIS A 157 2.80 5.46 25.90
N PRO A 158 2.38 5.71 27.16
CA PRO A 158 0.98 6.02 27.43
C PRO A 158 0.61 7.41 26.93
N TYR A 159 -0.65 7.59 26.53
CA TYR A 159 -1.20 8.90 26.24
C TYR A 159 -1.34 9.76 27.53
N PRO A 160 -1.00 11.07 27.53
CA PRO A 160 -0.47 11.86 26.41
C PRO A 160 1.03 11.70 26.17
N HIS A 161 1.42 11.67 24.90
CA HIS A 161 2.81 11.53 24.45
C HIS A 161 3.62 12.83 24.60
N ASP A 162 4.94 12.72 24.76
CA ASP A 162 5.83 13.87 24.77
C ASP A 162 5.87 14.53 23.37
N PRO A 163 5.45 15.81 23.22
CA PRO A 163 5.44 16.48 21.93
C PRO A 163 6.84 16.69 21.33
N GLY A 164 7.91 16.60 22.12
CA GLY A 164 9.30 16.68 21.68
C GLY A 164 9.87 15.37 21.13
N CYS A 165 9.13 14.27 21.23
CA CYS A 165 9.53 12.96 20.75
C CYS A 165 8.79 12.54 19.47
N PHE A 166 9.44 11.67 18.71
CA PHE A 166 8.81 10.96 17.59
C PHE A 166 8.64 9.51 18.00
N TYR A 167 7.44 8.96 17.78
CA TYR A 167 7.08 7.61 18.16
C TYR A 167 6.64 6.82 16.93
N PRO A 168 6.89 5.50 16.91
CA PRO A 168 6.31 4.64 15.90
C PRO A 168 4.78 4.62 16.04
N ASN A 169 4.07 4.53 14.92
CA ASN A 169 2.61 4.39 14.93
C ASN A 169 2.23 2.92 15.14
N LYS A 170 2.35 2.44 16.38
CA LYS A 170 2.06 1.06 16.74
C LYS A 170 1.26 0.99 18.04
N VAL A 171 -0.03 0.76 17.90
CA VAL A 171 -1.00 0.77 19.00
C VAL A 171 -1.19 -0.63 19.57
N SER A 172 -1.31 -0.74 20.90
CA SER A 172 -1.71 -1.96 21.59
C SER A 172 -3.22 -2.19 21.46
N ALA A 173 -3.65 -3.34 20.95
CA ALA A 173 -5.05 -3.54 20.54
C ALA A 173 -5.91 -4.38 21.50
N ALA A 174 -5.63 -4.38 22.81
CA ALA A 174 -6.47 -5.05 23.81
C ALA A 174 -6.70 -6.58 23.56
N LEU A 175 -5.76 -7.22 22.88
CA LEU A 175 -5.75 -8.64 22.53
C LEU A 175 -4.35 -9.21 22.79
N TYR A 176 -4.25 -10.19 23.70
CA TYR A 176 -2.97 -10.68 24.21
C TYR A 176 -2.93 -12.20 24.34
N TYR A 177 -1.83 -12.83 23.96
CA TYR A 177 -1.49 -14.17 24.47
C TYR A 177 -0.52 -14.02 25.64
N ILE A 178 -0.76 -14.75 26.73
CA ILE A 178 0.00 -14.59 27.98
C ILE A 178 0.37 -15.96 28.54
N ARG A 179 1.63 -16.08 28.99
CA ARG A 179 2.09 -17.21 29.79
C ARG A 179 1.71 -17.01 31.25
N ARG A 180 0.86 -17.90 31.77
CA ARG A 180 0.40 -17.87 33.17
C ARG A 180 1.56 -17.82 34.15
N GLN A 181 2.63 -18.57 33.90
CA GLN A 181 3.82 -18.60 34.76
C GLN A 181 4.45 -17.21 34.92
N ALA A 182 4.40 -16.37 33.88
CA ALA A 182 4.94 -15.03 33.91
C ALA A 182 4.10 -14.06 34.75
N LEU A 183 2.87 -14.42 35.12
CA LEU A 183 2.01 -13.59 35.98
C LEU A 183 2.20 -13.84 37.48
N LEU A 184 2.84 -14.95 37.87
CA LEU A 184 2.98 -15.35 39.27
C LEU A 184 3.64 -14.30 40.18
N PRO A 185 4.68 -13.55 39.75
CA PRO A 185 5.27 -12.50 40.58
C PRO A 185 4.26 -11.40 40.98
N TRP A 186 3.18 -11.23 40.22
CA TRP A 186 2.14 -10.21 40.45
C TRP A 186 0.88 -10.76 41.12
N ARG A 187 0.85 -12.04 41.52
CA ARG A 187 -0.33 -12.68 42.14
C ARG A 187 -0.88 -11.93 43.35
N ALA A 188 -0.01 -11.29 44.12
CA ALA A 188 -0.35 -10.57 45.35
C ALA A 188 -0.44 -9.04 45.17
N ALA A 189 -0.65 -8.55 43.93
CA ALA A 189 -0.81 -7.13 43.68
C ALA A 189 -1.94 -6.52 44.51
N ALA A 190 -1.61 -5.49 45.30
CA ALA A 190 -2.52 -4.87 46.25
C ALA A 190 -3.35 -3.72 45.65
N THR A 191 -2.96 -3.22 44.47
CA THR A 191 -3.60 -2.11 43.76
C THR A 191 -4.24 -2.59 42.46
N PRO A 192 -5.24 -1.87 41.92
CA PRO A 192 -5.69 -2.09 40.56
C PRO A 192 -4.52 -2.03 39.57
N LEU A 193 -4.50 -2.96 38.60
CA LEU A 193 -3.47 -3.08 37.58
C LEU A 193 -4.12 -3.21 36.20
N ASP A 194 -3.66 -2.41 35.24
CA ASP A 194 -3.99 -2.52 33.83
C ASP A 194 -2.82 -3.11 33.01
N PHE A 195 -3.14 -3.87 31.95
CA PHE A 195 -2.12 -4.55 31.14
C PHE A 195 -1.11 -3.58 30.50
N GLY A 196 -1.59 -2.65 29.67
CA GLY A 196 -0.71 -1.74 28.91
C GLY A 196 -0.08 -0.64 29.75
N LYS A 197 -0.74 -0.20 30.82
CA LYS A 197 -0.31 0.95 31.64
C LYS A 197 0.61 0.55 32.78
N ASP A 198 0.36 -0.59 33.41
CA ASP A 198 1.04 -0.98 34.64
C ASP A 198 1.83 -2.27 34.44
N LEU A 199 1.14 -3.38 34.16
CA LEU A 199 1.72 -4.72 34.22
C LEU A 199 2.80 -4.95 33.15
N PHE A 200 2.52 -4.71 31.87
CA PHE A 200 3.53 -4.94 30.83
C PHE A 200 4.76 -4.03 30.97
N PRO A 201 4.63 -2.72 31.27
CA PRO A 201 5.78 -1.88 31.60
C PRO A 201 6.60 -2.39 32.80
N GLU A 202 5.95 -2.92 33.84
CA GLU A 202 6.65 -3.53 34.98
C GLU A 202 7.36 -4.83 34.62
N MET A 203 6.73 -5.69 33.81
CA MET A 203 7.32 -6.92 33.30
C MET A 203 8.58 -6.63 32.49
N LEU A 204 8.54 -5.64 31.59
CA LEU A 204 9.73 -5.20 30.84
C LEU A 204 10.84 -4.71 31.78
N ARG A 205 10.51 -3.90 32.79
CA ARG A 205 11.49 -3.43 33.79
C ARG A 205 12.08 -4.58 34.61
N ALA A 206 11.32 -5.66 34.82
CA ALA A 206 11.78 -6.88 35.46
C ALA A 206 12.57 -7.81 34.51
N GLY A 207 12.80 -7.42 33.26
CA GLY A 207 13.56 -8.19 32.26
C GLY A 207 12.75 -9.25 31.52
N ALA A 208 11.42 -9.24 31.63
CA ALA A 208 10.58 -10.15 30.85
C ALA A 208 10.54 -9.74 29.37
N GLU A 209 10.62 -10.71 28.48
CA GLU A 209 10.45 -10.48 27.05
C GLU A 209 8.95 -10.38 26.71
N ILE A 210 8.55 -9.32 26.00
CA ILE A 210 7.21 -9.18 25.43
C ILE A 210 7.35 -9.06 23.92
N ARG A 211 6.53 -9.77 23.15
CA ARG A 211 6.53 -9.72 21.68
C ARG A 211 5.38 -8.90 21.14
N SER A 212 5.61 -8.18 20.04
CA SER A 212 4.57 -7.53 19.25
C SER A 212 4.21 -8.42 18.07
N TYR A 213 2.93 -8.75 17.93
CA TYR A 213 2.36 -9.36 16.75
C TYR A 213 1.63 -8.27 15.96
N SER A 214 2.28 -7.77 14.92
CA SER A 214 1.73 -6.73 14.06
C SER A 214 0.84 -7.35 13.00
N SER A 215 -0.45 -7.04 13.00
CA SER A 215 -1.39 -7.56 12.00
C SER A 215 -2.38 -6.48 11.56
N PRO A 216 -2.74 -6.46 10.27
CA PRO A 216 -3.66 -5.49 9.69
C PRO A 216 -5.16 -5.92 9.79
N GLU A 217 -5.41 -7.06 10.43
CA GLU A 217 -6.72 -7.67 10.63
C GLU A 217 -7.63 -6.81 11.51
N TYR A 218 -8.94 -7.03 11.42
CA TYR A 218 -9.90 -6.12 12.03
C TYR A 218 -9.91 -6.26 13.55
N ILE A 219 -9.60 -5.17 14.26
CA ILE A 219 -9.77 -5.04 15.70
C ILE A 219 -10.10 -3.59 16.07
N LYS A 220 -11.23 -3.34 16.74
CA LYS A 220 -11.67 -2.00 17.14
C LYS A 220 -12.46 -2.00 18.44
N ASP A 221 -12.11 -1.08 19.33
CA ASP A 221 -12.95 -0.72 20.48
C ASP A 221 -14.31 -0.20 20.01
N ALA A 222 -15.38 -0.71 20.62
CA ALA A 222 -16.75 -0.26 20.42
C ALA A 222 -17.29 0.53 21.63
N GLY A 223 -16.41 1.01 22.52
CA GLY A 223 -16.73 1.57 23.82
C GLY A 223 -17.39 2.96 23.86
N THR A 224 -17.68 3.58 22.71
CA THR A 224 -18.40 4.86 22.59
C THR A 224 -19.46 4.79 21.48
N PRO A 225 -20.51 5.63 21.49
CA PRO A 225 -21.58 5.56 20.49
C PRO A 225 -21.05 5.69 19.05
N ALA A 226 -20.15 6.63 18.80
CA ALA A 226 -19.55 6.81 17.48
C ALA A 226 -18.71 5.59 17.04
N ARG A 227 -17.99 4.96 17.97
CA ARG A 227 -17.21 3.74 17.68
C ARG A 227 -18.10 2.54 17.41
N LEU A 228 -19.17 2.36 18.18
CA LEU A 228 -20.18 1.32 17.94
C LEU A 228 -20.87 1.50 16.58
N ASP A 229 -21.31 2.72 16.26
CA ASP A 229 -21.93 3.04 14.97
C ASP A 229 -20.96 2.74 13.80
N LYS A 230 -19.66 3.08 13.97
CA LYS A 230 -18.59 2.76 12.98
C LYS A 230 -18.41 1.25 12.82
N VAL A 231 -18.35 0.48 13.90
CA VAL A 231 -18.23 -0.98 13.85
C VAL A 231 -19.43 -1.62 13.16
N CYS A 232 -20.66 -1.14 13.43
CA CYS A 232 -21.87 -1.60 12.74
C CYS A 232 -21.81 -1.31 11.23
N ALA A 233 -21.33 -0.14 10.83
CA ALA A 233 -21.15 0.22 9.42
C ALA A 233 -20.05 -0.62 8.74
N ASP A 234 -18.93 -0.86 9.43
CA ASP A 234 -17.83 -1.71 8.95
C ASP A 234 -18.31 -3.16 8.78
N LEU A 235 -19.15 -3.68 9.67
CA LEU A 235 -19.78 -5.01 9.53
C LEU A 235 -20.72 -5.03 8.32
N ALA A 236 -21.63 -4.06 8.21
CA ALA A 236 -22.64 -4.01 7.14
C ALA A 236 -22.02 -3.87 5.74
N SER A 237 -20.90 -3.14 5.62
CA SER A 237 -20.16 -2.99 4.37
C SER A 237 -19.30 -4.20 4.00
N GLY A 238 -19.16 -5.19 4.89
CA GLY A 238 -18.30 -6.35 4.71
C GLY A 238 -16.80 -6.08 4.94
N ARG A 239 -16.44 -4.90 5.45
CA ARG A 239 -15.04 -4.52 5.71
C ARG A 239 -14.35 -5.45 6.71
N ILE A 240 -15.07 -5.88 7.75
CA ILE A 240 -14.53 -6.77 8.78
C ILE A 240 -13.99 -8.05 8.14
N ALA A 241 -14.80 -8.73 7.33
CA ALA A 241 -14.39 -9.95 6.63
C ALA A 241 -13.28 -9.72 5.60
N ARG A 242 -13.30 -8.58 4.87
CA ARG A 242 -12.25 -8.24 3.90
C ARG A 242 -10.90 -7.96 4.55
N ALA A 243 -10.87 -7.50 5.80
CA ALA A 243 -9.63 -7.23 6.52
C ALA A 243 -8.90 -8.51 6.96
N SER A 244 -9.58 -9.66 6.98
CA SER A 244 -8.97 -10.95 7.28
C SER A 244 -7.88 -11.29 6.27
N LEU A 245 -6.72 -11.71 6.77
CA LEU A 245 -5.61 -12.17 5.92
C LEU A 245 -5.88 -13.52 5.24
N ALA A 246 -7.01 -14.18 5.52
CA ALA A 246 -7.50 -15.29 4.70
C ALA A 246 -8.00 -14.81 3.32
N SER A 247 -8.37 -13.53 3.21
CA SER A 247 -8.77 -12.90 1.94
C SER A 247 -7.57 -12.15 1.32
N PRO A 248 -7.41 -12.18 -0.02
CA PRO A 248 -6.38 -11.39 -0.68
C PRO A 248 -6.55 -9.89 -0.41
N GLN A 249 -5.45 -9.22 -0.07
CA GLN A 249 -5.42 -7.79 0.24
C GLN A 249 -4.91 -6.98 -0.97
N LYS A 250 -5.44 -5.79 -1.18
CA LYS A 250 -4.87 -4.83 -2.13
C LYS A 250 -3.87 -3.91 -1.43
N ALA A 251 -2.80 -3.52 -2.11
CA ALA A 251 -1.74 -2.71 -1.53
C ALA A 251 -1.25 -1.59 -2.45
N VAL A 252 -0.74 -0.54 -1.83
CA VAL A 252 0.12 0.45 -2.48
C VAL A 252 1.50 0.36 -1.85
N PHE A 253 2.49 0.04 -2.68
CA PHE A 253 3.90 0.03 -2.32
C PHE A 253 4.49 1.39 -2.66
N LEU A 254 4.96 2.11 -1.66
CA LEU A 254 5.45 3.48 -1.80
C LEU A 254 6.97 3.52 -1.61
N ASP A 255 7.70 4.23 -2.48
CA ASP A 255 9.03 4.68 -2.06
C ASP A 255 8.91 5.76 -0.97
N ARG A 256 9.96 5.89 -0.16
CA ARG A 256 10.04 6.92 0.86
C ARG A 256 10.55 8.23 0.26
N ASP A 257 11.80 8.22 -0.18
CA ASP A 257 12.53 9.38 -0.65
C ASP A 257 12.04 9.78 -2.04
N GLY A 258 11.63 11.04 -2.22
CA GLY A 258 11.14 11.57 -3.49
C GLY A 258 9.66 11.30 -3.75
N CYS A 259 9.01 10.44 -2.95
CA CYS A 259 7.59 10.09 -3.07
C CYS A 259 6.77 10.49 -1.83
N ILE A 260 7.17 10.06 -0.62
CA ILE A 260 6.54 10.46 0.65
C ILE A 260 7.19 11.73 1.21
N ASN A 261 8.52 11.77 1.23
CA ASN A 261 9.30 12.91 1.68
C ASN A 261 10.13 13.52 0.57
N VAL A 262 10.56 14.76 0.78
CA VAL A 262 11.49 15.45 -0.12
C VAL A 262 12.80 14.66 -0.13
N ASP A 263 13.29 14.32 -1.32
CA ASP A 263 14.63 13.76 -1.50
C ASP A 263 15.62 14.90 -1.76
N ASP A 264 16.47 15.17 -0.77
CA ASP A 264 17.61 16.09 -0.90
C ASP A 264 18.92 15.35 -1.27
N GLY A 265 18.82 14.05 -1.54
CA GLY A 265 19.91 13.14 -1.87
C GLY A 265 20.62 12.54 -0.66
N HIS A 266 20.31 12.97 0.58
CA HIS A 266 21.02 12.51 1.77
C HIS A 266 20.24 12.69 3.09
N ILE A 267 19.36 11.75 3.39
CA ILE A 267 18.55 11.75 4.62
C ILE A 267 19.14 10.77 5.65
N ASP A 268 20.01 11.32 6.50
CA ASP A 268 20.79 10.60 7.51
C ASP A 268 20.29 10.86 8.95
N ARG A 269 19.39 11.83 9.14
CA ARG A 269 18.84 12.22 10.45
C ARG A 269 17.41 12.76 10.35
N PRO A 270 16.62 12.71 11.45
CA PRO A 270 15.23 13.14 11.44
C PRO A 270 15.02 14.59 10.96
N GLU A 271 15.95 15.50 11.23
CA GLU A 271 15.82 16.92 10.89
C GLU A 271 15.77 17.17 9.37
N ARG A 272 16.32 16.27 8.56
CA ARG A 272 16.26 16.34 7.08
C ARG A 272 14.99 15.73 6.49
N PHE A 273 14.25 14.97 7.28
CA PHE A 273 12.98 14.42 6.83
C PHE A 273 11.92 15.51 6.77
N GLU A 274 11.39 15.77 5.57
CA GLU A 274 10.29 16.71 5.34
C GLU A 274 9.25 16.06 4.43
N LEU A 275 8.00 15.97 4.88
CA LEU A 275 6.91 15.42 4.07
C LEU A 275 6.62 16.28 2.84
N ILE A 276 6.47 15.63 1.69
CA ILE A 276 5.95 16.28 0.48
C ILE A 276 4.50 16.72 0.75
N LYS A 277 4.17 17.92 0.28
CA LYS A 277 2.80 18.46 0.38
C LYS A 277 1.82 17.47 -0.29
N GLY A 278 0.77 17.10 0.45
CA GLY A 278 -0.26 16.17 -0.03
C GLY A 278 0.04 14.69 0.23
N ALA A 279 1.28 14.30 0.57
CA ALA A 279 1.64 12.90 0.79
C ALA A 279 0.81 12.24 1.92
N ALA A 280 0.63 12.93 3.06
CA ALA A 280 -0.20 12.42 4.14
C ALA A 280 -1.68 12.30 3.74
N ALA A 281 -2.23 13.28 3.01
CA ALA A 281 -3.61 13.22 2.53
C ALA A 281 -3.82 12.04 1.57
N ALA A 282 -2.85 11.79 0.68
CA ALA A 282 -2.87 10.66 -0.24
C ALA A 282 -2.88 9.32 0.50
N ILE A 283 -2.00 9.16 1.50
CA ILE A 283 -1.93 7.95 2.33
C ILE A 283 -3.24 7.76 3.11
N ALA A 284 -3.81 8.82 3.67
CA ALA A 284 -5.12 8.75 4.33
C ALA A 284 -6.23 8.29 3.36
N CYS A 285 -6.24 8.74 2.11
CA CYS A 285 -7.16 8.26 1.09
C CYS A 285 -6.98 6.74 0.82
N PHE A 286 -5.74 6.25 0.74
CA PHE A 286 -5.47 4.82 0.60
C PHE A 286 -5.94 4.01 1.84
N ASN A 287 -5.68 4.51 3.04
CA ASN A 287 -6.13 3.87 4.28
C ASN A 287 -7.66 3.77 4.34
N GLN A 288 -8.36 4.85 3.95
CA GLN A 288 -9.83 4.89 3.88
C GLN A 288 -10.38 3.95 2.82
N ALA A 289 -9.68 3.82 1.69
CA ALA A 289 -10.03 2.91 0.61
C ALA A 289 -9.62 1.44 0.85
N GLU A 290 -9.18 1.10 2.06
CA GLU A 290 -8.78 -0.27 2.46
C GLU A 290 -7.58 -0.83 1.66
N TYR A 291 -6.69 0.04 1.18
CA TYR A 291 -5.37 -0.40 0.69
C TYR A 291 -4.40 -0.57 1.86
N ARG A 292 -3.59 -1.61 1.80
CA ARG A 292 -2.39 -1.73 2.64
C ARG A 292 -1.33 -0.78 2.11
N THR A 293 -0.95 0.21 2.92
CA THR A 293 0.06 1.20 2.55
C THR A 293 1.41 0.75 3.06
N ILE A 294 2.28 0.29 2.17
CA ILE A 294 3.54 -0.35 2.52
C ILE A 294 4.70 0.46 1.97
N VAL A 295 5.63 0.88 2.82
CA VAL A 295 6.84 1.57 2.36
C VAL A 295 7.89 0.54 1.94
N VAL A 296 8.46 0.70 0.75
CA VAL A 296 9.54 -0.14 0.22
C VAL A 296 10.67 0.75 -0.29
N THR A 297 11.77 0.82 0.47
CA THR A 297 12.81 1.83 0.23
C THR A 297 14.25 1.30 0.32
N ASN A 298 15.16 1.87 -0.49
CA ASN A 298 16.59 1.60 -0.41
C ASN A 298 17.22 2.61 0.56
N GLN A 299 17.83 2.15 1.66
CA GLN A 299 18.42 3.02 2.69
C GLN A 299 19.94 2.80 2.81
N PRO A 300 20.71 3.16 1.77
CA PRO A 300 22.14 2.90 1.72
C PRO A 300 22.97 3.74 2.69
N VAL A 301 22.38 4.79 3.28
CA VAL A 301 23.01 5.61 4.32
C VAL A 301 23.53 4.76 5.49
N VAL A 302 22.88 3.62 5.77
CA VAL A 302 23.35 2.65 6.78
C VAL A 302 24.63 1.94 6.31
N ALA A 303 24.63 1.34 5.11
CA ALA A 303 25.84 0.69 4.58
C ALA A 303 27.01 1.67 4.36
N ARG A 304 26.73 2.94 4.07
CA ARG A 304 27.75 3.99 3.92
C ARG A 304 28.36 4.42 5.24
N GLY A 305 27.72 4.11 6.37
CA GLY A 305 28.14 4.57 7.70
C GLY A 305 27.67 5.99 8.03
N ASP A 306 26.78 6.56 7.21
CA ASP A 306 26.27 7.93 7.39
C ASP A 306 25.32 8.00 8.60
N CYS A 307 24.57 6.93 8.88
CA CYS A 307 23.74 6.81 10.07
C CYS A 307 23.64 5.36 10.57
N SER A 308 23.32 5.17 11.85
CA SER A 308 23.07 3.83 12.40
C SER A 308 21.65 3.35 12.09
N VAL A 309 21.39 2.04 12.25
CA VAL A 309 20.03 1.48 12.19
C VAL A 309 19.09 2.17 13.19
N ARG A 310 19.60 2.57 14.35
CA ARG A 310 18.85 3.32 15.36
C ARG A 310 18.49 4.72 14.86
N ASP A 311 19.39 5.40 14.16
CA ASP A 311 19.12 6.71 13.58
C ASP A 311 18.10 6.61 12.44
N LEU A 312 18.22 5.58 11.59
CA LEU A 312 17.22 5.29 10.56
C LEU A 312 15.83 5.04 11.16
N ARG A 313 15.75 4.31 12.29
CA ARG A 313 14.48 4.14 13.00
C ARG A 313 13.90 5.48 13.43
N ARG A 314 14.70 6.39 14.01
CA ARG A 314 14.22 7.72 14.40
C ARG A 314 13.70 8.56 13.22
N ILE A 315 14.25 8.37 12.02
CA ILE A 315 13.74 8.97 10.78
C ILE A 315 12.36 8.40 10.46
N HIS A 316 12.19 7.08 10.54
CA HIS A 316 10.90 6.42 10.33
C HIS A 316 9.87 6.79 11.40
N ASP A 317 10.26 6.88 12.67
CA ASP A 317 9.37 7.31 13.76
C ASP A 317 8.87 8.74 13.51
N LYS A 318 9.74 9.63 13.01
CA LYS A 318 9.34 10.98 12.61
C LYS A 318 8.33 10.94 11.47
N MET A 319 8.57 10.13 10.44
CA MET A 319 7.63 9.93 9.33
C MET A 319 6.26 9.47 9.84
N GLU A 320 6.21 8.40 10.62
CA GLU A 320 4.96 7.85 11.16
C GLU A 320 4.25 8.84 12.08
N THR A 321 4.98 9.58 12.91
CA THR A 321 4.41 10.64 13.76
C THR A 321 3.79 11.76 12.92
N GLU A 322 4.48 12.23 11.89
CA GLU A 322 3.97 13.32 11.04
C GLU A 322 2.81 12.91 10.13
N LEU A 323 2.76 11.65 9.71
CA LEU A 323 1.61 11.06 9.03
C LEU A 323 0.43 10.94 10.00
N GLY A 324 0.65 10.40 11.21
CA GLY A 324 -0.37 10.21 12.23
C GLY A 324 -1.01 11.52 12.70
N ARG A 325 -0.24 12.61 12.78
CA ARG A 325 -0.76 13.97 13.04
C ARG A 325 -1.77 14.45 12.00
N ARG A 326 -1.77 13.86 10.80
CA ARG A 326 -2.62 14.21 9.66
C ARG A 326 -3.64 13.11 9.32
N GLY A 327 -3.85 12.14 10.21
CA GLY A 327 -4.83 11.08 10.01
C GLY A 327 -4.40 9.97 9.06
N ALA A 328 -3.09 9.83 8.82
CA ALA A 328 -2.52 8.90 7.85
C ALA A 328 -1.58 7.90 8.54
N PHE A 329 -1.48 6.68 8.00
CA PHE A 329 -0.56 5.68 8.50
C PHE A 329 -0.07 4.72 7.40
N VAL A 330 1.06 4.08 7.66
CA VAL A 330 1.58 2.98 6.85
C VAL A 330 1.44 1.68 7.63
N ASP A 331 1.07 0.59 6.96
CA ASP A 331 0.90 -0.73 7.56
C ASP A 331 2.26 -1.36 7.92
N ALA A 332 3.29 -1.08 7.12
CA ALA A 332 4.66 -1.58 7.34
C ALA A 332 5.71 -0.77 6.57
N ILE A 333 6.95 -0.84 7.05
CA ILE A 333 8.14 -0.27 6.41
C ILE A 333 9.14 -1.40 6.14
N TYR A 334 9.36 -1.69 4.87
CA TYR A 334 10.40 -2.60 4.39
C TYR A 334 11.53 -1.78 3.78
N TYR A 335 12.75 -1.99 4.25
CA TYR A 335 13.89 -1.22 3.76
C TYR A 335 15.11 -2.10 3.53
N CYS A 336 15.95 -1.71 2.58
CA CYS A 336 17.21 -2.41 2.29
C CYS A 336 18.40 -1.54 2.76
N PRO A 337 19.14 -1.95 3.81
CA PRO A 337 20.28 -1.17 4.31
C PRO A 337 21.55 -1.32 3.46
N HIS A 338 21.56 -2.28 2.52
CA HIS A 338 22.74 -2.69 1.76
C HIS A 338 23.12 -1.74 0.62
N HIS A 339 24.41 -1.72 0.30
CA HIS A 339 24.95 -1.05 -0.88
C HIS A 339 26.16 -1.80 -1.44
N PRO A 340 26.18 -2.22 -2.72
CA PRO A 340 27.26 -3.05 -3.26
C PRO A 340 28.59 -2.28 -3.40
N ASP A 341 28.53 -0.98 -3.69
CA ASP A 341 29.74 -0.19 -3.91
C ASP A 341 30.49 0.10 -2.59
N ARG A 342 31.82 0.10 -2.69
CA ARG A 342 32.79 0.28 -1.59
C ARG A 342 33.54 1.59 -1.72
N GLY A 343 34.27 1.96 -0.67
CA GLY A 343 35.12 3.16 -0.63
C GLY A 343 34.47 4.40 -0.02
N PHE A 344 33.38 4.23 0.74
CA PHE A 344 32.80 5.30 1.53
C PHE A 344 33.52 5.41 2.88
N ALA A 345 33.67 6.63 3.39
CA ALA A 345 34.28 6.85 4.70
C ALA A 345 33.35 6.34 5.81
N GLY A 346 33.84 5.43 6.66
CA GLY A 346 33.05 4.86 7.76
C GLY A 346 32.13 3.70 7.36
N GLU A 347 32.32 3.13 6.17
CA GLU A 347 31.40 2.15 5.62
C GLU A 347 31.26 0.87 6.46
N VAL A 348 30.02 0.36 6.52
CA VAL A 348 29.72 -0.88 7.25
C VAL A 348 29.98 -2.05 6.33
N GLU A 349 31.16 -2.64 6.47
CA GLU A 349 31.66 -3.72 5.63
C GLU A 349 30.69 -4.90 5.43
N ALA A 350 30.00 -5.30 6.50
CA ALA A 350 29.02 -6.39 6.46
C ALA A 350 27.82 -6.10 5.55
N LEU A 351 27.52 -4.83 5.26
CA LEU A 351 26.41 -4.40 4.42
C LEU A 351 26.81 -4.14 2.96
N LYS A 352 28.09 -4.37 2.60
CA LYS A 352 28.65 -4.18 1.26
C LYS A 352 28.49 -5.41 0.38
N VAL A 353 27.24 -5.73 0.09
CA VAL A 353 26.84 -6.97 -0.59
C VAL A 353 25.85 -6.69 -1.72
N HIS A 354 25.84 -7.59 -2.70
CA HIS A 354 24.70 -7.75 -3.61
C HIS A 354 23.63 -8.55 -2.89
N CYS A 355 22.42 -8.02 -2.81
CA CYS A 355 21.30 -8.63 -2.09
C CYS A 355 20.03 -8.63 -2.94
N GLU A 356 19.07 -9.45 -2.54
CA GLU A 356 17.76 -9.56 -3.20
C GLU A 356 16.74 -8.52 -2.68
N CYS A 357 17.08 -7.77 -1.62
CA CYS A 357 16.21 -6.71 -1.11
C CYS A 357 16.34 -5.38 -1.85
N ARG A 358 17.51 -5.08 -2.41
CA ARG A 358 17.77 -3.73 -2.94
C ARG A 358 17.01 -3.55 -4.24
N LYS A 359 16.09 -2.58 -4.27
CA LYS A 359 15.36 -2.24 -5.51
C LYS A 359 16.37 -1.99 -6.63
N PRO A 360 16.15 -2.54 -7.84
CA PRO A 360 14.90 -3.12 -8.34
C PRO A 360 14.76 -4.63 -8.15
N ALA A 361 15.48 -5.27 -7.23
CA ALA A 361 15.14 -6.63 -6.80
C ALA A 361 13.82 -6.63 -6.01
N THR A 362 13.08 -7.74 -6.07
CA THR A 362 11.69 -7.83 -5.59
C THR A 362 11.56 -8.24 -4.12
N GLY A 363 12.65 -8.64 -3.46
CA GLY A 363 12.61 -9.34 -2.17
C GLY A 363 11.82 -8.63 -1.07
N LEU A 364 11.86 -7.29 -1.00
CA LEU A 364 11.06 -6.53 -0.02
C LEU A 364 9.55 -6.56 -0.34
N VAL A 365 9.17 -6.49 -1.62
CA VAL A 365 7.78 -6.63 -2.06
C VAL A 365 7.31 -8.06 -1.83
N ASP A 366 8.16 -9.05 -2.09
CA ASP A 366 7.81 -10.46 -1.92
C ASP A 366 7.54 -10.79 -0.44
N GLN A 367 8.36 -10.27 0.49
CA GLN A 367 8.12 -10.37 1.94
C GLN A 367 6.78 -9.76 2.35
N ALA A 368 6.48 -8.55 1.85
CA ALA A 368 5.22 -7.88 2.13
C ALA A 368 4.02 -8.65 1.55
N VAL A 369 4.14 -9.20 0.34
CA VAL A 369 3.09 -10.00 -0.31
C VAL A 369 2.75 -11.24 0.51
N GLU A 370 3.76 -11.93 1.04
CA GLU A 370 3.56 -13.07 1.92
C GLU A 370 2.93 -12.66 3.25
N ALA A 371 3.48 -11.65 3.93
CA ALA A 371 3.05 -11.24 5.26
C ALA A 371 1.60 -10.71 5.29
N PHE A 372 1.15 -10.07 4.20
CA PHE A 372 -0.16 -9.43 4.10
C PHE A 372 -1.13 -10.12 3.14
N ASN A 373 -0.79 -11.29 2.58
CA ASN A 373 -1.58 -11.98 1.55
C ASN A 373 -2.01 -11.04 0.40
N ILE A 374 -1.05 -10.34 -0.21
CA ILE A 374 -1.36 -9.26 -1.17
C ILE A 374 -1.64 -9.82 -2.56
N ASP A 375 -2.75 -9.38 -3.16
CA ASP A 375 -3.01 -9.55 -4.59
C ASP A 375 -2.25 -8.49 -5.40
N ARG A 376 -1.18 -8.93 -6.07
CA ARG A 376 -0.35 -8.10 -6.96
C ARG A 376 -1.15 -7.42 -8.07
N ARG A 377 -2.20 -8.07 -8.60
CA ARG A 377 -3.00 -7.55 -9.72
C ARG A 377 -3.87 -6.37 -9.31
N GLN A 378 -4.29 -6.34 -8.04
CA GLN A 378 -5.05 -5.23 -7.45
C GLN A 378 -4.15 -4.18 -6.78
N SER A 379 -2.84 -4.34 -6.85
CA SER A 379 -1.88 -3.48 -6.16
C SER A 379 -1.13 -2.55 -7.10
N TRP A 380 -0.40 -1.61 -6.50
CA TRP A 380 0.36 -0.56 -7.18
C TRP A 380 1.73 -0.36 -6.56
N VAL A 381 2.74 -0.08 -7.37
CA VAL A 381 4.01 0.49 -6.92
C VAL A 381 4.04 1.96 -7.34
N ILE A 382 4.32 2.85 -6.39
CA ILE A 382 4.38 4.29 -6.60
C ILE A 382 5.76 4.76 -6.14
N GLY A 383 6.51 5.38 -7.05
CA GLY A 383 7.85 5.89 -6.78
C GLY A 383 8.27 6.94 -7.78
N ASP A 384 9.38 7.61 -7.52
CA ASP A 384 9.87 8.73 -8.31
C ASP A 384 11.00 8.34 -9.28
N SER A 385 11.56 7.14 -9.16
CA SER A 385 12.78 6.74 -9.88
C SER A 385 12.53 5.64 -10.91
N SER A 386 13.44 5.50 -11.89
CA SER A 386 13.40 4.34 -12.82
C SER A 386 13.61 3.01 -12.09
N THR A 387 14.20 3.05 -10.89
CA THR A 387 14.39 1.88 -10.02
C THR A 387 13.05 1.33 -9.51
N ASP A 388 12.11 2.20 -9.14
CA ASP A 388 10.77 1.80 -8.67
C ASP A 388 9.92 1.20 -9.79
N ILE A 389 10.03 1.78 -10.98
CA ILE A 389 9.35 1.26 -12.16
C ILE A 389 9.90 -0.11 -12.56
N ALA A 390 11.22 -0.29 -12.47
CA ALA A 390 11.85 -1.58 -12.71
C ALA A 390 11.44 -2.62 -11.64
N LEU A 391 11.33 -2.23 -10.37
CA LEU A 391 10.78 -3.06 -9.30
C LEU A 391 9.36 -3.50 -9.64
N ALA A 392 8.48 -2.56 -9.98
CA ALA A 392 7.07 -2.83 -10.28
C ALA A 392 6.90 -3.87 -11.40
N LYS A 393 7.63 -3.68 -12.51
CA LYS A 393 7.63 -4.62 -13.64
C LYS A 393 8.10 -6.02 -13.23
N ARG A 394 9.19 -6.13 -12.46
CA ARG A 394 9.73 -7.42 -11.99
C ARG A 394 8.79 -8.09 -11.00
N SER A 395 8.08 -7.30 -10.21
CA SER A 395 7.06 -7.78 -9.27
C SER A 395 5.73 -8.14 -9.93
N GLY A 396 5.52 -7.81 -11.22
CA GLY A 396 4.23 -7.99 -11.89
C GLY A 396 3.12 -7.09 -11.31
N ILE A 397 3.47 -5.91 -10.81
CA ILE A 397 2.57 -4.93 -10.19
C ILE A 397 2.52 -3.68 -11.07
N ARG A 398 1.35 -3.05 -11.16
CA ARG A 398 1.17 -1.79 -11.91
C ARG A 398 2.03 -0.68 -11.31
N SER A 399 2.59 0.15 -12.17
CA SER A 399 3.55 1.18 -11.80
C SER A 399 3.01 2.59 -12.03
N ILE A 400 3.17 3.45 -11.02
CA ILE A 400 2.94 4.89 -11.13
C ILE A 400 4.26 5.60 -10.83
N LEU A 401 4.74 6.37 -11.80
CA LEU A 401 5.84 7.30 -11.61
C LEU A 401 5.29 8.64 -11.09
N VAL A 402 5.72 9.08 -9.92
CA VAL A 402 5.47 10.45 -9.47
C VAL A 402 6.51 11.41 -10.04
N GLU A 403 6.11 12.67 -10.24
CA GLU A 403 6.97 13.68 -10.87
C GLU A 403 7.86 14.44 -9.88
N THR A 404 7.66 14.22 -8.58
CA THR A 404 8.52 14.66 -7.47
C THR A 404 9.86 13.92 -7.47
N GLY A 405 10.81 14.33 -6.62
CA GLY A 405 12.14 13.68 -6.52
C GLY A 405 12.87 13.62 -7.86
N ALA A 406 13.38 12.44 -8.22
CA ALA A 406 14.04 12.15 -9.48
C ALA A 406 13.11 12.24 -10.71
N GLY A 407 11.80 12.03 -10.51
CA GLY A 407 10.78 12.16 -11.56
C GLY A 407 11.02 11.30 -12.81
N GLY A 408 11.71 10.17 -12.67
CA GLY A 408 12.12 9.24 -13.74
C GLY A 408 13.27 9.73 -14.61
N LEU A 409 14.01 10.76 -14.17
CA LEU A 409 15.13 11.36 -14.92
C LEU A 409 16.51 10.84 -14.46
N ASP A 410 16.54 9.85 -13.57
CA ASP A 410 17.78 9.30 -12.99
C ASP A 410 18.58 8.38 -13.92
N SER A 411 17.98 7.94 -15.03
CA SER A 411 18.65 7.19 -16.11
C SER A 411 19.30 5.87 -15.67
N LYS A 412 18.91 5.33 -14.50
CA LYS A 412 19.47 4.08 -13.96
C LYS A 412 18.94 2.84 -14.68
N TYR A 413 17.65 2.88 -15.05
CA TYR A 413 16.98 1.79 -15.76
C TYR A 413 16.17 2.34 -16.94
N HIS A 414 16.31 1.70 -18.11
CA HIS A 414 15.61 2.06 -19.33
C HIS A 414 14.22 1.41 -19.38
N VAL A 415 13.35 1.80 -18.45
CA VAL A 415 11.99 1.26 -18.31
C VAL A 415 10.94 2.37 -18.44
N MET A 416 9.75 1.98 -18.92
CA MET A 416 8.58 2.86 -19.02
C MET A 416 7.58 2.53 -17.93
N PRO A 417 7.03 3.53 -17.20
CA PRO A 417 5.94 3.31 -16.25
C PRO A 417 4.62 3.07 -16.96
N ASP A 418 3.66 2.44 -16.28
CA ASP A 418 2.29 2.30 -16.78
C ASP A 418 1.57 3.65 -16.76
N TYR A 419 1.76 4.42 -15.67
CA TYR A 419 1.20 5.75 -15.52
C TYR A 419 2.21 6.74 -14.94
N THR A 420 2.02 8.03 -15.20
CA THR A 420 2.82 9.11 -14.62
C THR A 420 1.90 10.21 -14.13
N VAL A 421 2.11 10.64 -12.88
CA VAL A 421 1.27 11.63 -12.21
C VAL A 421 2.13 12.64 -11.44
N PRO A 422 1.64 13.85 -11.19
CA PRO A 422 2.38 14.93 -10.52
C PRO A 422 3.07 14.55 -9.19
N ASP A 423 2.33 13.92 -8.29
CA ASP A 423 2.75 13.66 -6.92
C ASP A 423 1.91 12.51 -6.36
N LEU A 424 2.16 12.16 -5.09
CA LEU A 424 1.46 11.06 -4.44
C LEU A 424 -0.05 11.33 -4.27
N PHE A 425 -0.48 12.58 -4.12
CA PHE A 425 -1.91 12.92 -4.00
C PHE A 425 -2.64 12.68 -5.31
N GLU A 426 -2.06 13.12 -6.43
CA GLU A 426 -2.60 12.80 -7.76
C GLU A 426 -2.55 11.31 -8.06
N ALA A 427 -1.59 10.56 -7.51
CA ALA A 427 -1.60 9.10 -7.60
C ALA A 427 -2.80 8.47 -6.89
N ALA A 428 -3.14 8.95 -5.68
CA ALA A 428 -4.31 8.49 -4.95
C ALA A 428 -5.62 8.81 -5.69
N THR A 429 -5.76 10.05 -6.16
CA THR A 429 -6.88 10.48 -7.00
C THR A 429 -7.00 9.62 -8.26
N PHE A 430 -5.86 9.36 -8.92
CA PHE A 430 -5.83 8.52 -10.10
C PHE A 430 -6.33 7.11 -9.80
N ILE A 431 -5.77 6.43 -8.80
CA ILE A 431 -6.11 5.04 -8.47
C ILE A 431 -7.58 4.91 -8.03
N LEU A 432 -8.06 5.84 -7.20
CA LEU A 432 -9.36 5.70 -6.55
C LEU A 432 -10.54 6.24 -7.38
N THR A 433 -10.28 7.15 -8.32
CA THR A 433 -11.35 7.83 -9.07
C THR A 433 -11.15 7.72 -10.58
N VAL A 434 -9.94 7.95 -11.08
CA VAL A 434 -9.68 8.04 -12.53
C VAL A 434 -9.59 6.66 -13.18
N HIS A 435 -8.84 5.77 -12.55
CA HIS A 435 -8.48 4.45 -13.07
C HIS A 435 -9.69 3.56 -13.32
N PRO A 436 -10.69 3.44 -12.41
CA PRO A 436 -11.89 2.64 -12.67
C PRO A 436 -12.63 3.08 -13.95
N THR A 437 -12.87 4.37 -14.12
CA THR A 437 -13.56 4.90 -15.31
C THR A 437 -12.73 4.73 -16.58
N LEU A 438 -11.40 4.83 -16.47
CA LEU A 438 -10.49 4.59 -17.58
C LEU A 438 -10.50 3.12 -18.02
N VAL A 439 -10.54 2.19 -17.07
CA VAL A 439 -10.66 0.75 -17.32
C VAL A 439 -11.99 0.43 -18.00
N ASP A 440 -13.11 1.00 -17.54
CA ASP A 440 -14.42 0.83 -18.17
C ASP A 440 -14.40 1.35 -19.61
N THR A 441 -13.88 2.57 -19.81
CA THR A 441 -13.75 3.17 -21.15
C THR A 441 -12.89 2.30 -22.05
N ALA A 442 -11.74 1.82 -21.57
CA ALA A 442 -10.89 0.93 -22.34
C ALA A 442 -11.62 -0.38 -22.69
N SER A 443 -12.33 -0.99 -21.73
CA SER A 443 -13.07 -2.22 -21.94
C SER A 443 -14.11 -2.11 -23.05
N ASP A 444 -14.85 -1.00 -23.11
CA ASP A 444 -15.82 -0.72 -24.16
C ASP A 444 -15.14 -0.56 -25.52
N LEU A 445 -14.04 0.20 -25.58
CA LEU A 445 -13.29 0.45 -26.81
C LEU A 445 -12.76 -0.83 -27.46
N ILE A 446 -12.37 -1.80 -26.63
CA ILE A 446 -11.74 -3.04 -27.07
C ILE A 446 -12.63 -4.27 -26.91
N ALA A 447 -13.95 -4.10 -26.84
CA ALA A 447 -14.91 -5.20 -26.69
C ALA A 447 -14.78 -6.29 -27.78
N HIS A 448 -14.35 -5.91 -28.98
CA HIS A 448 -14.22 -6.79 -30.15
C HIS A 448 -12.77 -7.16 -30.50
N VAL A 449 -11.80 -6.81 -29.65
CA VAL A 449 -10.39 -7.15 -29.89
C VAL A 449 -10.19 -8.64 -29.59
N GLU A 450 -9.55 -9.36 -30.51
CA GLU A 450 -9.22 -10.78 -30.40
C GLU A 450 -7.70 -11.00 -30.24
N PRO A 451 -7.25 -12.17 -29.72
CA PRO A 451 -5.84 -12.52 -29.70
C PRO A 451 -5.17 -12.33 -31.07
N GLY A 452 -3.96 -11.76 -31.06
CA GLY A 452 -3.20 -11.42 -32.27
C GLY A 452 -3.61 -10.11 -32.96
N ASP A 453 -4.64 -9.41 -32.51
CA ASP A 453 -5.01 -8.10 -33.07
C ASP A 453 -4.01 -6.99 -32.72
N VAL A 454 -4.14 -5.85 -33.40
CA VAL A 454 -3.30 -4.66 -33.19
C VAL A 454 -4.16 -3.43 -32.92
N CYS A 455 -3.97 -2.83 -31.75
CA CYS A 455 -4.55 -1.56 -31.34
C CYS A 455 -3.57 -0.42 -31.59
N PHE A 456 -3.88 0.50 -32.51
CA PHE A 456 -3.10 1.71 -32.74
C PHE A 456 -3.70 2.89 -32.00
N VAL A 457 -2.93 3.50 -31.09
CA VAL A 457 -3.35 4.65 -30.28
C VAL A 457 -2.53 5.88 -30.65
N ALA A 458 -3.14 6.84 -31.34
CA ALA A 458 -2.49 8.10 -31.69
C ALA A 458 -3.19 9.31 -31.09
N GLY A 459 -2.63 10.48 -31.34
CA GLY A 459 -3.03 11.73 -30.72
C GLY A 459 -1.83 12.63 -30.46
N LEU A 460 -2.13 13.90 -30.23
CA LEU A 460 -1.10 14.92 -30.03
C LEU A 460 -0.25 14.66 -28.78
N SER A 461 0.99 15.13 -28.75
CA SER A 461 1.82 15.02 -27.53
C SER A 461 1.06 15.50 -26.28
N ARG A 462 1.15 14.71 -25.20
CA ARG A 462 0.46 14.92 -23.92
C ARG A 462 -1.07 14.86 -23.95
N SER A 463 -1.68 14.33 -25.02
CA SER A 463 -3.13 14.10 -25.09
C SER A 463 -3.65 13.00 -24.13
N GLY A 464 -2.79 12.09 -23.67
CA GLY A 464 -3.17 10.95 -22.83
C GLY A 464 -3.11 9.58 -23.52
N LYS A 465 -2.51 9.50 -24.73
CA LYS A 465 -2.29 8.24 -25.46
C LYS A 465 -1.70 7.11 -24.61
N SER A 466 -0.59 7.37 -23.92
CA SER A 466 0.08 6.34 -23.11
C SER A 466 -0.82 5.88 -21.97
N VAL A 467 -1.61 6.77 -21.38
CA VAL A 467 -2.59 6.43 -20.33
C VAL A 467 -3.67 5.48 -20.86
N LEU A 468 -4.27 5.79 -22.02
CA LEU A 468 -5.23 4.90 -22.67
C LEU A 468 -4.59 3.57 -23.09
N SER A 469 -3.36 3.60 -23.60
CA SER A 469 -2.65 2.40 -24.06
C SER A 469 -2.33 1.44 -22.92
N SER A 470 -1.89 1.97 -21.77
CA SER A 470 -1.70 1.19 -20.55
C SER A 470 -3.00 0.57 -20.06
N ALA A 471 -4.11 1.33 -20.07
CA ALA A 471 -5.42 0.82 -19.68
C ALA A 471 -5.95 -0.27 -20.63
N ILE A 472 -5.79 -0.09 -21.95
CA ILE A 472 -6.14 -1.13 -22.93
C ILE A 472 -5.35 -2.41 -22.65
N ALA A 473 -4.03 -2.31 -22.48
CA ALA A 473 -3.18 -3.47 -22.20
C ALA A 473 -3.57 -4.14 -20.87
N GLU A 474 -3.91 -3.36 -19.85
CA GLU A 474 -4.42 -3.87 -18.57
C GLU A 474 -5.72 -4.66 -18.75
N VAL A 475 -6.71 -4.10 -19.43
CA VAL A 475 -8.01 -4.77 -19.66
C VAL A 475 -7.81 -6.06 -20.47
N LEU A 476 -6.97 -6.04 -21.52
CA LEU A 476 -6.66 -7.24 -22.31
C LEU A 476 -6.03 -8.34 -21.44
N ARG A 477 -5.04 -7.99 -20.61
CA ARG A 477 -4.43 -8.94 -19.67
C ARG A 477 -5.43 -9.46 -18.64
N GLY A 478 -6.35 -8.61 -18.18
CA GLY A 478 -7.46 -8.98 -17.31
C GLY A 478 -8.41 -10.00 -17.94
N ARG A 479 -8.58 -9.96 -19.26
CA ARG A 479 -9.32 -10.96 -20.06
C ARG A 479 -8.51 -12.24 -20.33
N GLY A 480 -7.28 -12.33 -19.85
CA GLY A 480 -6.38 -13.48 -20.05
C GLY A 480 -5.58 -13.43 -21.36
N PHE A 481 -5.59 -12.32 -22.09
CA PHE A 481 -4.81 -12.18 -23.32
C PHE A 481 -3.35 -11.82 -22.99
N ASP A 482 -2.42 -12.22 -23.85
CA ASP A 482 -1.07 -11.67 -23.86
C ASP A 482 -1.11 -10.32 -24.58
N ALA A 483 -0.80 -9.23 -23.89
CA ALA A 483 -0.86 -7.89 -24.45
C ALA A 483 0.43 -7.10 -24.17
N GLN A 484 0.97 -6.46 -25.21
CA GLN A 484 2.22 -5.71 -25.15
C GLN A 484 2.07 -4.29 -25.70
N VAL A 485 2.53 -3.30 -24.94
CA VAL A 485 2.53 -1.90 -25.37
C VAL A 485 3.86 -1.58 -26.07
N VAL A 486 3.78 -1.08 -27.29
CA VAL A 486 4.91 -0.67 -28.12
C VAL A 486 4.82 0.84 -28.36
N ALA A 487 5.51 1.61 -27.51
CA ALA A 487 5.60 3.06 -27.64
C ALA A 487 6.59 3.46 -28.74
N LEU A 488 6.11 4.17 -29.75
CA LEU A 488 6.92 4.63 -30.89
C LEU A 488 7.96 5.69 -30.51
N ASP A 489 7.76 6.38 -29.37
CA ASP A 489 8.72 7.33 -28.80
C ASP A 489 10.12 6.73 -28.60
N ARG A 490 10.23 5.39 -28.50
CA ARG A 490 11.49 4.66 -28.43
C ARG A 490 12.41 4.85 -29.64
N TRP A 491 11.84 5.12 -30.81
CA TRP A 491 12.56 5.34 -32.07
C TRP A 491 12.65 6.83 -32.42
N ILE A 492 12.45 7.72 -31.44
CA ILE A 492 12.81 9.13 -31.63
C ILE A 492 14.32 9.22 -31.85
N ARG A 493 14.71 9.93 -32.91
CA ARG A 493 16.10 10.21 -33.24
C ARG A 493 16.74 11.11 -32.20
N SER A 494 18.04 10.91 -32.00
CA SER A 494 18.86 11.83 -31.21
C SER A 494 18.70 13.25 -31.73
N ALA A 495 18.79 14.24 -30.85
CA ALA A 495 18.46 15.63 -31.21
C ALA A 495 19.25 16.16 -32.43
N ALA A 496 20.48 15.71 -32.63
CA ALA A 496 21.34 16.09 -33.76
C ALA A 496 20.89 15.51 -35.11
N ASP A 497 20.13 14.42 -35.12
CA ASP A 497 19.78 13.64 -36.32
C ASP A 497 18.32 13.86 -36.76
N ARG A 498 17.63 14.83 -36.15
CA ARG A 498 16.21 15.12 -36.43
C ARG A 498 16.04 15.99 -37.66
N GLU A 499 15.02 15.65 -38.44
CA GLU A 499 14.53 16.49 -39.52
C GLU A 499 13.38 17.39 -39.03
N ALA A 500 12.97 18.38 -39.84
CA ALA A 500 12.09 19.46 -39.43
C ALA A 500 10.61 19.06 -39.17
N THR A 501 10.17 17.88 -39.60
CA THR A 501 8.77 17.44 -39.44
C THR A 501 8.61 16.48 -38.26
N VAL A 502 7.39 16.31 -37.73
CA VAL A 502 7.15 15.30 -36.69
C VAL A 502 7.58 13.91 -37.12
N MET A 503 7.35 13.52 -38.39
CA MET A 503 7.78 12.23 -38.94
C MET A 503 9.31 12.13 -38.97
N GLY A 504 9.97 13.23 -39.33
CA GLY A 504 11.42 13.40 -39.32
C GLY A 504 12.09 13.32 -37.95
N ARG A 505 11.31 13.34 -36.86
CA ARG A 505 11.81 13.09 -35.50
C ARG A 505 11.95 11.60 -35.19
N TYR A 506 11.29 10.73 -35.94
CA TYR A 506 11.31 9.28 -35.72
C TYR A 506 12.15 8.58 -36.79
N ASP A 507 12.72 7.43 -36.45
CA ASP A 507 13.21 6.48 -37.45
C ASP A 507 12.04 5.66 -38.02
N MET A 508 11.27 6.25 -38.94
CA MET A 508 10.08 5.61 -39.51
C MET A 508 10.39 4.33 -40.30
N ASN A 509 11.59 4.22 -40.87
CA ASN A 509 12.01 3.01 -41.60
C ASN A 509 12.20 1.85 -40.64
N GLU A 510 12.91 2.05 -39.53
CA GLU A 510 13.09 1.01 -38.52
C GLU A 510 11.78 0.71 -37.79
N ILE A 511 10.94 1.71 -37.49
CA ILE A 511 9.60 1.49 -36.92
C ILE A 511 8.76 0.58 -37.82
N ARG A 512 8.63 0.89 -39.11
CA ARG A 512 7.85 0.06 -40.05
C ARG A 512 8.38 -1.36 -40.10
N LYS A 513 9.71 -1.53 -40.19
CA LYS A 513 10.36 -2.85 -40.19
C LYS A 513 10.08 -3.64 -38.91
N VAL A 514 10.18 -3.02 -37.74
CA VAL A 514 9.92 -3.69 -36.45
C VAL A 514 8.43 -4.04 -36.32
N VAL A 515 7.52 -3.10 -36.60
CA VAL A 515 6.07 -3.36 -36.51
C VAL A 515 5.64 -4.44 -37.51
N SER A 516 6.12 -4.41 -38.75
CA SER A 516 5.86 -5.49 -39.72
C SER A 516 6.37 -6.85 -39.23
N ARG A 517 7.55 -6.89 -38.59
CA ARG A 517 8.07 -8.12 -37.98
C ARG A 517 7.16 -8.60 -36.85
N LEU A 518 6.74 -7.70 -35.96
CA LEU A 518 5.89 -8.01 -34.80
C LEU A 518 4.51 -8.57 -35.23
N VAL A 519 3.90 -7.98 -36.25
CA VAL A 519 2.60 -8.42 -36.80
C VAL A 519 2.72 -9.75 -37.55
N GLY A 520 3.88 -10.02 -38.15
CA GLY A 520 4.15 -11.22 -38.95
C GLY A 520 4.74 -12.41 -38.19
N VAL A 521 4.85 -12.35 -36.86
CA VAL A 521 5.41 -13.41 -36.03
C VAL A 521 4.63 -14.72 -36.20
N ARG A 522 5.33 -15.84 -36.43
CA ARG A 522 4.72 -17.19 -36.60
C ARG A 522 4.94 -18.12 -35.42
N SER A 523 5.86 -17.78 -34.52
CA SER A 523 6.21 -18.54 -33.32
C SER A 523 6.72 -17.58 -32.26
N ARG A 524 6.75 -17.96 -30.99
CA ARG A 524 7.23 -17.08 -29.93
C ARG A 524 8.64 -16.54 -30.23
N GLU A 525 8.80 -15.22 -30.24
CA GLU A 525 10.04 -14.50 -30.49
C GLU A 525 10.32 -13.49 -29.37
N THR A 526 11.60 -13.24 -29.10
CA THR A 526 12.04 -12.15 -28.21
C THR A 526 12.70 -11.06 -29.04
N LEU A 527 12.31 -9.81 -28.80
CA LEU A 527 12.87 -8.64 -29.48
C LEU A 527 13.43 -7.65 -28.47
N ASP A 528 14.60 -7.10 -28.79
CA ASP A 528 15.14 -5.93 -28.10
C ASP A 528 14.51 -4.66 -28.71
N LEU A 529 13.88 -3.86 -27.85
CA LEU A 529 13.41 -2.53 -28.21
C LEU A 529 14.44 -1.46 -27.83
N PRO A 530 14.57 -0.37 -28.61
CA PRO A 530 15.36 0.78 -28.21
C PRO A 530 14.68 1.56 -27.07
N TYR A 531 15.45 2.45 -26.47
CA TYR A 531 14.98 3.41 -25.47
C TYR A 531 15.49 4.79 -25.81
N TYR A 532 14.61 5.78 -25.73
CA TYR A 532 14.95 7.16 -25.96
C TYR A 532 14.99 7.92 -24.63
N GLU A 533 16.17 8.41 -24.25
CA GLU A 533 16.38 9.11 -23.00
C GLU A 533 15.91 10.56 -23.13
N LYS A 534 14.84 10.90 -22.40
CA LYS A 534 14.14 12.19 -22.56
C LYS A 534 14.98 13.40 -22.18
N LEU A 535 15.92 13.25 -21.23
CA LEU A 535 16.75 14.32 -20.69
C LEU A 535 17.94 14.62 -21.62
N SER A 536 18.81 13.63 -21.86
CA SER A 536 19.97 13.77 -22.76
C SER A 536 19.58 13.88 -24.23
N ARG A 537 18.36 13.43 -24.58
CA ARG A 537 17.84 13.35 -25.94
C ARG A 537 18.65 12.41 -26.83
N VAL A 538 19.14 11.32 -26.25
CA VAL A 538 19.91 10.26 -26.90
C VAL A 538 19.05 9.01 -27.09
N SER A 539 19.16 8.37 -28.25
CA SER A 539 18.55 7.06 -28.51
C SER A 539 19.55 5.93 -28.23
N HIS A 540 19.10 4.91 -27.50
CA HIS A 540 19.86 3.71 -27.18
C HIS A 540 19.29 2.52 -27.95
N PRO A 541 20.10 1.81 -28.75
CA PRO A 541 19.61 0.84 -29.73
C PRO A 541 19.02 -0.44 -29.13
N ARG A 542 19.39 -0.82 -27.90
CA ARG A 542 18.85 -2.00 -27.19
C ARG A 542 18.75 -1.72 -25.70
N SER A 543 17.56 -1.91 -25.14
CA SER A 543 17.26 -1.43 -23.78
C SER A 543 16.25 -2.29 -23.01
N GLU A 544 15.24 -2.82 -23.69
CA GLU A 544 14.19 -3.62 -23.07
C GLU A 544 13.85 -4.80 -23.98
N LYS A 545 13.72 -5.98 -23.39
CA LYS A 545 13.32 -7.20 -24.09
C LYS A 545 11.82 -7.41 -23.94
N ILE A 546 11.14 -7.63 -25.05
CA ILE A 546 9.75 -8.05 -25.08
C ILE A 546 9.65 -9.45 -25.69
N SER A 547 8.69 -10.25 -25.22
CA SER A 547 8.32 -11.54 -25.80
C SER A 547 6.99 -11.38 -26.52
N ILE A 548 6.92 -11.86 -27.76
CA ILE A 548 5.73 -11.78 -28.62
C ILE A 548 5.46 -13.15 -29.22
N SER A 549 4.19 -13.48 -29.42
CA SER A 549 3.68 -14.68 -30.07
C SER A 549 2.61 -14.29 -31.09
N PRO A 550 2.17 -15.22 -31.98
CA PRO A 550 1.09 -14.94 -32.93
C PRO A 550 -0.22 -14.47 -32.28
N GLU A 551 -0.47 -14.88 -31.04
CA GLU A 551 -1.67 -14.54 -30.26
C GLU A 551 -1.52 -13.25 -29.43
N THR A 552 -0.33 -12.65 -29.41
CA THR A 552 -0.10 -11.44 -28.62
C THR A 552 -0.83 -10.26 -29.25
N VAL A 553 -1.68 -9.60 -28.47
CA VAL A 553 -2.33 -8.35 -28.86
C VAL A 553 -1.33 -7.20 -28.70
N LEU A 554 -1.07 -6.47 -29.79
CA LEU A 554 -0.12 -5.37 -29.80
C LEU A 554 -0.85 -4.04 -29.59
N VAL A 555 -0.42 -3.25 -28.62
CA VAL A 555 -0.89 -1.87 -28.43
C VAL A 555 0.21 -0.92 -28.88
N VAL A 556 0.12 -0.42 -30.11
CA VAL A 556 1.12 0.47 -30.71
C VAL A 556 0.71 1.91 -30.46
N GLU A 557 1.50 2.66 -29.68
CA GLU A 557 1.14 4.02 -29.26
C GLU A 557 2.17 5.07 -29.67
N GLY A 558 1.69 6.24 -30.09
CA GLY A 558 2.56 7.35 -30.49
C GLY A 558 1.86 8.35 -31.41
N ALA A 559 2.46 9.52 -31.59
CA ALA A 559 1.87 10.59 -32.41
C ALA A 559 1.60 10.14 -33.86
N VAL A 560 2.41 9.22 -34.37
CA VAL A 560 2.39 8.73 -35.76
C VAL A 560 1.83 7.30 -35.87
N ALA A 561 1.27 6.74 -34.80
CA ALA A 561 0.89 5.32 -34.75
C ALA A 561 -0.14 4.93 -35.82
N LEU A 562 -1.11 5.80 -36.13
CA LEU A 562 -2.12 5.54 -37.16
C LEU A 562 -1.55 5.42 -38.58
N SER A 563 -0.34 5.94 -38.83
CA SER A 563 0.33 5.81 -40.13
C SER A 563 0.89 4.41 -40.40
N LEU A 564 0.73 3.47 -39.45
CA LEU A 564 1.23 2.10 -39.52
C LEU A 564 0.10 1.06 -39.60
N SER A 565 -1.17 1.50 -39.59
CA SER A 565 -2.31 0.60 -39.64
C SER A 565 -2.43 -0.16 -40.96
N ASP A 566 -1.81 0.36 -42.03
CA ASP A 566 -1.67 -0.29 -43.34
C ASP A 566 -0.81 -1.56 -43.31
N LEU A 567 0.01 -1.74 -42.26
CA LEU A 567 0.86 -2.93 -42.08
C LEU A 567 0.07 -4.15 -41.59
N VAL A 568 -1.17 -3.97 -41.15
CA VAL A 568 -2.00 -5.00 -40.54
C VAL A 568 -3.16 -5.36 -41.49
N PRO A 569 -3.49 -6.64 -41.67
CA PRO A 569 -4.62 -7.04 -42.49
C PRO A 569 -5.95 -6.40 -42.03
N PRO A 570 -6.87 -6.08 -42.96
CA PRO A 570 -8.21 -5.59 -42.61
C PRO A 570 -8.92 -6.51 -41.62
N GLY A 571 -9.59 -5.92 -40.63
CA GLY A 571 -10.31 -6.65 -39.58
C GLY A 571 -9.49 -6.98 -38.33
N ARG A 572 -8.16 -6.87 -38.37
CA ARG A 572 -7.26 -7.07 -37.20
C ARG A 572 -6.67 -5.76 -36.65
N ALA A 573 -6.94 -4.64 -37.30
CA ALA A 573 -6.43 -3.32 -36.93
C ALA A 573 -7.55 -2.49 -36.28
N HIS A 574 -7.31 -2.07 -35.04
CA HIS A 574 -8.22 -1.22 -34.26
C HIS A 574 -7.54 0.13 -34.02
N THR A 575 -8.13 1.23 -34.52
CA THR A 575 -7.49 2.55 -34.51
C THR A 575 -8.22 3.55 -33.62
N PHE A 576 -7.48 4.13 -32.68
CA PHE A 576 -7.98 5.08 -31.69
C PHE A 576 -7.23 6.41 -31.78
N PHE A 577 -7.97 7.53 -31.77
CA PHE A 577 -7.38 8.87 -31.68
C PHE A 577 -7.76 9.55 -30.36
N VAL A 578 -6.76 9.86 -29.53
CA VAL A 578 -6.95 10.55 -28.24
C VAL A 578 -6.92 12.05 -28.44
N ASP A 579 -8.10 12.65 -28.31
CA ASP A 579 -8.36 14.08 -28.39
C ASP A 579 -8.19 14.75 -27.01
N ILE A 580 -7.81 16.03 -27.01
CA ILE A 580 -7.56 16.80 -25.79
C ILE A 580 -7.91 18.27 -26.01
N ASP A 581 -8.36 18.94 -24.95
CA ASP A 581 -8.46 20.39 -24.96
C ASP A 581 -7.08 21.05 -25.14
N GLU A 582 -7.01 22.07 -25.99
CA GLU A 582 -5.75 22.68 -26.41
C GLU A 582 -5.09 23.49 -25.28
N GLU A 583 -5.87 24.12 -24.41
CA GLU A 583 -5.34 24.85 -23.26
C GLU A 583 -4.72 23.88 -22.25
N LEU A 584 -5.43 22.80 -21.94
CA LEU A 584 -4.92 21.73 -21.09
C LEU A 584 -3.66 21.08 -21.68
N ARG A 585 -3.66 20.81 -22.98
CA ARG A 585 -2.48 20.26 -23.67
C ARG A 585 -1.29 21.21 -23.55
N ARG A 586 -1.48 22.51 -23.78
CA ARG A 586 -0.43 23.53 -23.65
C ARG A 586 0.18 23.52 -22.26
N HIS A 587 -0.67 23.45 -21.23
CA HIS A 587 -0.22 23.37 -19.84
C HIS A 587 0.66 22.13 -19.62
N ARG A 588 0.19 20.94 -20.02
CA ARG A 588 0.93 19.67 -19.85
C ARG A 588 2.27 19.66 -20.59
N VAL A 589 2.32 20.18 -21.81
CA VAL A 589 3.58 20.25 -22.58
C VAL A 589 4.56 21.21 -21.91
N THR A 590 4.10 22.39 -21.48
CA THR A 590 4.96 23.39 -20.83
C THR A 590 5.51 22.89 -19.50
N ARG A 591 4.68 22.22 -18.71
CA ARG A 591 5.07 21.56 -17.45
C ARG A 591 6.15 20.52 -17.68
N GLU A 592 5.98 19.63 -18.65
CA GLU A 592 6.96 18.59 -18.98
C GLU A 592 8.35 19.16 -19.29
N TYR A 593 8.43 20.26 -20.06
CA TYR A 593 9.72 20.87 -20.37
C TYR A 593 10.32 21.61 -19.18
N SER A 594 9.49 22.28 -18.37
CA SER A 594 9.94 22.89 -17.11
C SER A 594 10.60 21.84 -16.20
N ARG A 595 10.03 20.64 -16.10
CA ARG A 595 10.59 19.53 -15.33
C ARG A 595 11.95 19.05 -15.83
N ARG A 596 12.22 19.21 -17.13
CA ARG A 596 13.52 18.89 -17.75
C ARG A 596 14.53 20.04 -17.63
N GLY A 597 14.25 21.04 -16.81
CA GLY A 597 15.11 22.22 -16.61
C GLY A 597 15.05 23.25 -17.74
N VAL A 598 14.04 23.18 -18.62
CA VAL A 598 13.85 24.16 -19.69
C VAL A 598 13.08 25.37 -19.15
N ASP A 599 13.58 26.58 -19.37
CA ASP A 599 12.88 27.79 -18.95
C ASP A 599 11.51 27.96 -19.66
N ARG A 600 10.64 28.80 -19.08
CA ARG A 600 9.27 28.98 -19.59
C ARG A 600 9.22 29.50 -21.03
N GLU A 601 10.13 30.37 -21.43
CA GLU A 601 10.13 30.94 -22.78
C GLU A 601 10.58 29.91 -23.81
N ALA A 602 11.63 29.13 -23.49
CA ALA A 602 12.09 28.03 -24.30
C ALA A 602 11.03 26.93 -24.41
N ALA A 603 10.32 26.60 -23.32
CA ALA A 603 9.20 25.68 -23.34
C ALA A 603 8.06 26.18 -24.26
N ALA A 604 7.75 27.48 -24.21
CA ALA A 604 6.77 28.10 -25.09
C ALA A 604 7.21 28.07 -26.57
N ARG A 605 8.50 28.32 -26.87
CA ARG A 605 9.03 28.20 -28.25
C ARG A 605 8.94 26.77 -28.77
N ILE A 606 9.25 25.77 -27.93
CA ILE A 606 9.10 24.35 -28.30
C ILE A 606 7.63 24.01 -28.55
N TYR A 607 6.71 24.57 -27.75
CA TYR A 607 5.28 24.41 -27.99
C TYR A 607 4.84 24.98 -29.33
N SER A 608 5.23 26.22 -29.65
CA SER A 608 4.91 26.86 -30.93
C SER A 608 5.45 26.08 -32.12
N SER A 609 6.70 25.60 -32.04
CA SER A 609 7.28 24.74 -33.07
C SER A 609 6.45 23.47 -33.30
N ARG A 610 5.91 22.85 -32.23
CA ARG A 610 5.02 21.69 -32.36
C ARG A 610 3.66 22.02 -33.00
N GLN A 611 3.17 23.25 -32.85
CA GLN A 611 1.95 23.68 -33.54
C GLN A 611 2.13 23.75 -35.06
N GLU A 612 3.35 24.06 -35.51
CA GLU A 612 3.67 24.16 -36.92
C GLU A 612 3.99 22.78 -37.53
N ASP A 613 4.78 21.94 -36.85
CA ASP A 613 5.35 20.73 -37.45
C ASP A 613 4.71 19.38 -37.04
N GLU A 614 3.98 19.33 -35.92
CA GLU A 614 3.36 18.12 -35.36
C GLU A 614 1.84 18.19 -35.46
N THR A 615 1.24 19.29 -35.02
CA THR A 615 -0.23 19.41 -34.92
C THR A 615 -0.95 19.12 -36.24
N PRO A 616 -0.57 19.69 -37.41
CA PRO A 616 -1.32 19.47 -38.64
C PRO A 616 -1.30 18.00 -39.11
N ILE A 617 -0.14 17.35 -39.02
CA ILE A 617 0.06 15.96 -39.46
C ILE A 617 -0.71 15.00 -38.53
N VAL A 618 -0.58 15.20 -37.22
CA VAL A 618 -1.24 14.32 -36.24
C VAL A 618 -2.75 14.50 -36.27
N LEU A 619 -3.26 15.74 -36.34
CA LEU A 619 -4.71 15.98 -36.44
C LEU A 619 -5.29 15.43 -37.75
N ALA A 620 -4.58 15.50 -38.87
CA ALA A 620 -5.03 14.88 -40.12
C ALA A 620 -5.22 13.36 -39.98
N SER A 621 -4.36 12.68 -39.20
CA SER A 621 -4.47 11.24 -38.96
C SER A 621 -5.74 10.82 -38.21
N ARG A 622 -6.42 11.77 -37.55
CA ARG A 622 -7.71 11.53 -36.86
C ARG A 622 -8.77 10.92 -37.79
N ALA A 623 -8.77 11.30 -39.07
CA ALA A 623 -9.72 10.78 -40.05
C ALA A 623 -9.57 9.27 -40.32
N SER A 624 -8.42 8.69 -39.97
CA SER A 624 -8.11 7.26 -40.12
C SER A 624 -8.41 6.44 -38.85
N ALA A 625 -8.93 7.08 -37.79
CA ALA A 625 -9.28 6.39 -36.55
C ALA A 625 -10.71 5.81 -36.62
N ASN A 626 -10.88 4.57 -36.19
CA ASN A 626 -12.20 3.96 -36.00
C ASN A 626 -12.99 4.71 -34.93
N GLN A 627 -12.30 5.16 -33.87
CA GLN A 627 -12.92 5.87 -32.76
C GLN A 627 -12.05 7.03 -32.27
N CYS A 628 -12.71 8.15 -31.92
CA CYS A 628 -12.08 9.28 -31.27
C CYS A 628 -12.43 9.29 -29.78
N VAL A 629 -11.43 9.36 -28.92
CA VAL A 629 -11.57 9.26 -27.46
C VAL A 629 -11.16 10.58 -26.84
N ARG A 630 -11.99 11.14 -25.97
CA ARG A 630 -11.63 12.27 -25.11
C ARG A 630 -11.60 11.79 -23.66
N LEU A 631 -10.42 11.77 -23.06
CA LEU A 631 -10.20 11.31 -21.70
C LEU A 631 -10.60 12.41 -20.71
N ARG A 632 -11.92 12.53 -20.44
CA ARG A 632 -12.49 13.54 -19.52
C ARG A 632 -11.93 13.47 -18.09
N VAL A 633 -11.38 12.32 -17.72
CA VAL A 633 -10.99 11.98 -16.34
C VAL A 633 -9.54 12.38 -16.00
N ILE A 634 -8.78 12.93 -16.96
CA ILE A 634 -7.39 13.37 -16.77
C ILE A 634 -7.31 14.91 -16.75
N GLU A 635 -8.43 15.61 -16.89
CA GLU A 635 -8.48 17.06 -16.67
C GLU A 635 -8.15 17.30 -15.18
N PRO A 636 -7.30 18.29 -14.83
CA PRO A 636 -6.98 18.54 -13.44
C PRO A 636 -8.31 18.73 -12.71
N ILE A 637 -8.54 17.89 -11.70
CA ILE A 637 -9.60 18.15 -10.73
C ILE A 637 -9.15 19.43 -10.06
N GLU A 638 -9.68 20.57 -10.50
CA GLU A 638 -9.46 21.83 -9.82
C GLU A 638 -9.81 21.61 -8.35
N ALA A 639 -8.84 21.93 -7.50
CA ALA A 639 -8.80 21.65 -6.09
C ALA A 639 -10.17 21.79 -5.42
N VAL A 640 -10.73 20.68 -4.95
CA VAL A 640 -11.59 20.74 -3.78
C VAL A 640 -10.62 21.01 -2.62
N GLY A 641 -10.62 22.27 -2.18
CA GLY A 641 -9.72 22.81 -1.15
C GLY A 641 -9.92 22.24 0.24
#